data_AF-A0A8S3V2B5-F1
#
_entry.id   AF-A0A8S3V2B5-F1
#
_cell.length_a   1.000
_cell.length_b   1.000
_cell.length_c   1.000
_cell.angle_alpha   90.00
_cell.angle_beta   90.00
_cell.angle_gamma   90.00
#
_symmetry.space_group_name_H-M   'P 1'
#
loop_
_entity.id
_entity.type
_entity.pdbx_description
1 polymer ?
#
loop_
_entity_poly.entity_id
_entity_poly.type
_entity_poly.pdbx_seq_one_letter_code
_entity_poly.pdbx_strand_id
1 'polypeptide(L)'
;MQSYEYDVKPKRSHGKRYAYFGGLLILLVIAALVVSIVALVRQENSENDNSSLRSPTPNPLPTTTINDHNSSPGSPTTTTTDNTVDSRSDSVVECAVNGAVRSPVTRNTCVNTDGCVWQSRSRNEKTPACIYKDRVGYVLDGDVTIGANTWTARLKKTGIDKVYGMDVYNNINVQVEMINENALRIYMYPDKLMNASEIPDEALTMDIPRKLSSDKLYNVSFTTEPVFGIVVERITNSTVKTKIIDTTVTGTIFSRQFMQLTTRLSSGHVYGFGEHNHRRFKHDMDWKTWPIFTRDVAPVDEWNLYGAHPVYLNLEEDGKANMVFLKNSHAMDVVLQPEPFPAISWKVIGGVLDFYVFLGPSPHEAVQQYISAIGKPLMPSYCYRQTINAVLLYIEQAIGKPLMPSYWSLGFHLCKWGYENLTVVQDVVERNKMAEIPQDVQWGDIDYMFNKFDFTVDKKTFKDLPEFVDELHQNGQRYVIIVDVGIGANETIIEQGRVNSPGYEMYKDGIDMDVFVKNHDGTVLKGEVWPGLTAFPDFSHTNATDYWIKYIKYFYDTERVKIDGLWIDMNEPASFVQGSITGCLNNTWNYPPYVPHILDGHTGSLYYKTICMDSKQKWGNHYETHSLYGHAESMVTYRAMTTLFNKTRPFIMTRSSFAGTGKYSFKWLGDNQSQWRQIPWSIIGILEFSMFGFPMIGADICGFWYAAQYEMCLRWSQLGAFYPFARNHNAKGWPHQDPAHWDEAFNSIARRALHIRYKILPYLYTLFHLAHTTSSMVARPLVFEFPEDKQTRDVDRQFLLGPAFLVTPVLEKGKSSVEGYFPKQRWFNYYDGTEFAVSGQRITVDAPLSIIPLHLRGGYILPTQKPANTTVYSRQRPMGLIVAFDKDTSARGELFWDDGESIDSVTRGEYLKVEMSATKGKYLEYKVIKSGYQAALSLVIDTIELYGLFGFPERVIVDSVQIPTSSVRSKDKIIELVDLNLNITESHSLSWEFF
;
A
#
# COMPACT_ATOMS: atom_id res chain seq x y z
N MET A 1 5.74 -67.66 15.81
CA MET A 1 4.87 -68.07 16.93
C MET A 1 4.18 -66.81 17.44
N GLN A 2 2.95 -66.55 16.96
CA GLN A 2 1.68 -66.69 17.71
C GLN A 2 1.36 -65.39 18.49
N SER A 3 0.49 -64.51 17.97
CA SER A 3 -0.99 -64.44 18.15
C SER A 3 -1.37 -63.82 19.52
N TYR A 4 -2.23 -62.81 19.69
CA TYR A 4 -3.67 -62.75 19.36
C TYR A 4 -4.23 -61.33 19.62
N GLU A 5 -5.36 -61.02 18.97
CA GLU A 5 -6.31 -59.92 19.25
C GLU A 5 -6.94 -60.00 20.66
N TYR A 6 -7.42 -58.87 21.22
CA TYR A 6 -8.87 -58.62 21.44
C TYR A 6 -9.18 -57.25 22.11
N ASP A 7 -10.35 -56.78 21.73
CA ASP A 7 -11.16 -55.57 21.95
C ASP A 7 -11.63 -55.27 23.41
N VAL A 8 -11.65 -54.00 23.89
CA VAL A 8 -12.48 -53.54 25.04
C VAL A 8 -12.80 -52.02 25.03
N LYS A 9 -14.10 -51.71 25.19
CA LYS A 9 -14.81 -50.40 25.40
C LYS A 9 -14.28 -49.50 26.56
N PRO A 10 -14.55 -48.17 26.54
CA PRO A 10 -14.23 -47.28 27.67
C PRO A 10 -15.38 -47.10 28.69
N LYS A 11 -15.02 -47.07 29.98
CA LYS A 11 -15.88 -46.73 31.14
C LYS A 11 -15.86 -45.23 31.45
N ARG A 12 -17.04 -44.68 31.78
CA ARG A 12 -17.27 -43.35 32.38
C ARG A 12 -16.86 -43.32 33.87
N SER A 13 -16.25 -42.22 34.33
CA SER A 13 -16.34 -41.81 35.74
C SER A 13 -16.15 -40.29 35.96
N HIS A 14 -16.95 -39.75 36.88
CA HIS A 14 -16.73 -38.60 37.75
C HIS A 14 -16.85 -37.16 37.20
N GLY A 15 -18.07 -36.63 37.24
CA GLY A 15 -18.33 -35.19 37.32
C GLY A 15 -19.53 -34.94 38.22
N LYS A 16 -19.31 -34.59 39.49
CA LYS A 16 -20.28 -33.98 40.44
C LYS A 16 -19.59 -33.74 41.79
N ARG A 17 -18.75 -32.70 41.87
CA ARG A 17 -18.31 -32.07 43.15
C ARG A 17 -17.74 -30.65 43.00
N TYR A 18 -17.52 -30.13 41.78
CA TYR A 18 -16.96 -28.79 41.55
C TYR A 18 -17.98 -27.68 41.26
N ALA A 19 -19.27 -27.99 41.09
CA ALA A 19 -20.29 -26.98 40.74
C ALA A 19 -20.72 -26.07 41.91
N TYR A 20 -20.53 -26.51 43.16
CA TYR A 20 -21.01 -25.75 44.33
C TYR A 20 -20.04 -24.66 44.82
N PHE A 21 -18.74 -24.77 44.55
CA PHE A 21 -17.75 -23.76 44.96
C PHE A 21 -17.66 -22.58 43.99
N GLY A 22 -17.91 -22.79 42.70
CA GLY A 22 -17.88 -21.71 41.70
C GLY A 22 -19.03 -20.71 41.84
N GLY A 23 -20.23 -21.18 42.21
CA GLY A 23 -21.41 -20.32 42.38
C GLY A 23 -21.31 -19.36 43.56
N LEU A 24 -20.68 -19.79 44.67
CA LEU A 24 -20.52 -18.96 45.87
C LEU A 24 -19.50 -17.84 45.66
N LEU A 25 -18.44 -18.10 44.88
CA LEU A 25 -17.40 -17.11 44.57
C LEU A 25 -17.94 -15.99 43.66
N ILE A 26 -18.78 -16.35 42.69
CA ILE A 26 -19.41 -15.39 41.76
C ILE A 26 -20.38 -14.46 42.50
N LEU A 27 -21.16 -14.98 43.45
CA LEU A 27 -22.07 -14.18 44.27
C LEU A 27 -21.34 -13.17 45.17
N LEU A 28 -20.18 -13.55 45.74
CA LEU A 28 -19.36 -12.65 46.55
C LEU A 28 -18.71 -11.53 45.73
N VAL A 29 -18.28 -11.82 44.50
CA VAL A 29 -17.72 -10.81 43.58
C VAL A 29 -18.78 -9.81 43.11
N ILE A 30 -19.99 -10.29 42.81
CA ILE A 30 -21.11 -9.40 42.43
C ILE A 30 -21.53 -8.51 43.61
N ALA A 31 -21.58 -9.05 44.84
CA ALA A 31 -21.89 -8.26 46.03
C ALA A 31 -20.84 -7.17 46.30
N ALA A 32 -19.55 -7.46 46.11
CA ALA A 32 -18.47 -6.48 46.25
C ALA A 32 -18.56 -5.35 45.21
N LEU A 33 -18.87 -5.68 43.95
CA LEU A 33 -19.05 -4.71 42.87
C LEU A 33 -20.22 -3.74 43.12
N VAL A 34 -21.34 -4.25 43.65
CA VAL A 34 -22.51 -3.41 43.97
C VAL A 34 -22.19 -2.42 45.11
N VAL A 35 -21.45 -2.86 46.13
CA VAL A 35 -21.02 -1.97 47.24
C VAL A 35 -20.07 -0.88 46.74
N SER A 36 -19.15 -1.18 45.82
CA SER A 36 -18.25 -0.20 45.22
C SER A 36 -18.98 0.82 44.35
N ILE A 37 -20.00 0.40 43.59
CA ILE A 37 -20.80 1.31 42.75
C ILE A 37 -21.65 2.25 43.62
N VAL A 38 -22.23 1.76 44.71
CA VAL A 38 -23.00 2.60 45.65
C VAL A 38 -22.11 3.61 46.40
N ALA A 39 -20.85 3.28 46.65
CA ALA A 39 -19.88 4.19 47.25
C ALA A 39 -19.47 5.32 46.28
N LEU A 40 -19.28 5.02 44.99
CA LEU A 40 -18.95 6.00 43.96
C LEU A 40 -20.10 6.99 43.70
N VAL A 41 -21.35 6.51 43.63
CA VAL A 41 -22.53 7.37 43.42
C VAL A 41 -22.81 8.29 44.62
N ARG A 42 -22.34 7.95 45.83
CA ARG A 42 -22.43 8.83 47.01
C ARG A 42 -21.37 9.94 47.03
N GLN A 43 -20.24 9.75 46.36
CA GLN A 43 -19.15 10.72 46.36
C GLN A 43 -19.36 11.84 45.33
N GLU A 44 -20.09 11.56 44.25
CA GLU A 44 -20.39 12.52 43.17
C GLU A 44 -21.54 13.50 43.50
N ASN A 45 -22.33 13.23 44.55
CA ASN A 45 -23.50 14.03 44.93
C ASN A 45 -23.21 15.10 46.02
N SER A 46 -21.95 15.36 46.38
CA SER A 46 -21.62 16.33 47.45
C SER A 46 -20.80 17.56 47.01
N GLU A 47 -20.55 17.78 45.72
CA GLU A 47 -19.70 18.89 45.24
C GLU A 47 -20.38 19.93 44.34
N ASN A 48 -21.70 20.05 44.36
CA ASN A 48 -22.38 21.16 43.67
C ASN A 48 -23.31 21.92 44.63
N ASP A 49 -22.76 22.90 45.36
CA ASP A 49 -23.55 24.04 45.84
C ASP A 49 -22.67 25.27 46.21
N ASN A 50 -23.13 26.46 45.75
CA ASN A 50 -22.64 27.84 45.96
C ASN A 50 -21.40 28.31 45.15
N SER A 51 -21.36 29.47 44.48
CA SER A 51 -22.14 30.71 44.61
C SER A 51 -22.11 31.57 43.32
N SER A 52 -23.05 32.51 43.22
CA SER A 52 -23.26 33.46 42.12
C SER A 52 -23.03 34.90 42.60
N LEU A 53 -22.64 35.84 41.72
CA LEU A 53 -23.03 37.28 41.75
C LEU A 53 -22.55 38.10 40.51
N ARG A 54 -23.54 38.47 39.67
CA ARG A 54 -23.85 39.72 38.91
C ARG A 54 -22.83 40.89 38.92
N SER A 55 -22.70 41.81 37.94
CA SER A 55 -23.48 42.37 36.79
C SER A 55 -22.61 43.46 36.08
N PRO A 56 -23.08 44.42 35.23
CA PRO A 56 -24.18 44.52 34.24
C PRO A 56 -23.76 45.05 32.82
N THR A 57 -24.66 44.88 31.84
CA THR A 57 -24.73 45.62 30.55
C THR A 57 -25.32 47.04 30.70
N PRO A 58 -25.16 47.94 29.70
CA PRO A 58 -26.34 48.37 28.93
C PRO A 58 -26.11 48.75 27.43
N ASN A 59 -26.94 48.17 26.54
CA ASN A 59 -27.97 48.81 25.67
C ASN A 59 -27.66 49.97 24.67
N PRO A 60 -28.56 50.26 23.68
CA PRO A 60 -28.22 50.30 22.23
C PRO A 60 -28.70 51.57 21.45
N LEU A 61 -28.55 51.53 20.10
CA LEU A 61 -29.21 52.33 19.01
C LEU A 61 -28.76 53.81 18.82
N PRO A 62 -29.05 54.51 17.68
CA PRO A 62 -29.78 54.13 16.45
C PRO A 62 -29.17 54.59 15.09
N THR A 63 -29.81 54.10 14.02
CA THR A 63 -29.88 54.59 12.63
C THR A 63 -30.29 56.06 12.44
N THR A 64 -29.81 56.72 11.37
CA THR A 64 -30.63 57.59 10.49
C THR A 64 -30.00 57.82 9.11
N THR A 65 -30.89 57.73 8.13
CA THR A 65 -30.88 58.01 6.69
C THR A 65 -30.78 59.50 6.33
N ILE A 66 -30.44 59.86 5.07
CA ILE A 66 -31.29 60.62 4.09
C ILE A 66 -30.51 61.25 2.91
N ASN A 67 -30.97 60.88 1.70
CA ASN A 67 -31.19 61.64 0.43
C ASN A 67 -30.03 62.28 -0.34
N ASP A 68 -30.11 62.55 -1.65
CA ASP A 68 -30.89 62.15 -2.84
C ASP A 68 -30.31 63.01 -3.97
N HIS A 69 -30.36 62.58 -5.24
CA HIS A 69 -30.74 63.48 -6.34
C HIS A 69 -31.13 62.74 -7.63
N ASN A 70 -32.45 62.77 -7.88
CA ASN A 70 -33.23 62.82 -9.14
C ASN A 70 -32.52 62.85 -10.52
N SER A 71 -33.05 62.08 -11.48
CA SER A 71 -34.09 62.55 -12.44
C SER A 71 -34.51 61.49 -13.49
N SER A 72 -35.82 61.45 -13.78
CA SER A 72 -36.64 60.44 -14.50
C SER A 72 -36.90 60.83 -16.00
N PRO A 73 -37.94 60.35 -16.73
CA PRO A 73 -38.59 59.01 -16.86
C PRO A 73 -38.86 58.58 -18.35
N GLY A 74 -39.23 57.32 -18.58
CA GLY A 74 -39.84 56.85 -19.83
C GLY A 74 -40.67 55.57 -19.62
N SER A 75 -41.94 55.61 -20.05
CA SER A 75 -43.08 54.75 -19.65
C SER A 75 -43.19 53.37 -20.39
N PRO A 76 -44.13 52.48 -19.99
CA PRO A 76 -43.95 51.03 -19.94
C PRO A 76 -44.52 50.27 -21.14
N THR A 77 -44.07 49.03 -21.32
CA THR A 77 -44.83 47.99 -22.03
C THR A 77 -44.62 46.64 -21.36
N THR A 78 -45.74 46.05 -20.96
CA THR A 78 -45.91 44.71 -20.40
C THR A 78 -45.67 43.63 -21.45
N THR A 79 -44.73 42.73 -21.20
CA THR A 79 -44.71 41.38 -21.79
C THR A 79 -44.09 40.41 -20.80
N THR A 80 -44.96 39.56 -20.25
CA THR A 80 -44.76 38.13 -19.96
C THR A 80 -43.36 37.69 -19.52
N THR A 81 -43.26 37.33 -18.24
CA THR A 81 -42.21 36.52 -17.62
C THR A 81 -41.82 35.33 -18.51
N ASP A 82 -40.61 35.40 -19.07
CA ASP A 82 -39.96 34.27 -19.71
C ASP A 82 -39.31 33.39 -18.64
N ASN A 83 -39.73 32.13 -18.62
CA ASN A 83 -39.14 31.05 -17.84
C ASN A 83 -37.75 30.77 -18.38
N THR A 84 -36.73 31.39 -17.81
CA THR A 84 -35.34 30.96 -18.01
C THR A 84 -34.96 29.96 -16.93
N VAL A 85 -35.34 28.71 -17.18
CA VAL A 85 -34.72 27.53 -16.56
C VAL A 85 -33.45 27.19 -17.36
N ASP A 86 -32.39 26.98 -16.58
CA ASP A 86 -31.14 26.28 -16.86
C ASP A 86 -30.02 26.99 -17.64
N SER A 87 -29.11 27.57 -16.86
CA SER A 87 -27.74 27.94 -17.27
C SER A 87 -26.72 26.88 -16.84
N ARG A 88 -26.99 25.60 -17.18
CA ARG A 88 -26.11 24.42 -17.06
C ARG A 88 -25.12 24.45 -15.89
N SER A 89 -25.65 24.09 -14.73
CA SER A 89 -24.93 23.77 -13.50
C SER A 89 -24.15 22.45 -13.60
N ASP A 90 -22.91 22.46 -13.12
CA ASP A 90 -22.20 21.39 -12.39
C ASP A 90 -21.99 19.99 -13.01
N SER A 91 -20.73 19.65 -13.36
CA SER A 91 -20.24 18.30 -13.75
C SER A 91 -20.98 17.54 -14.86
N VAL A 92 -20.23 17.09 -15.86
CA VAL A 92 -20.77 16.41 -17.04
C VAL A 92 -20.45 14.92 -17.00
N VAL A 93 -21.45 14.08 -17.23
CA VAL A 93 -21.26 12.62 -17.29
C VAL A 93 -21.42 12.16 -18.72
N GLU A 94 -20.36 11.55 -19.26
CA GLU A 94 -20.37 10.95 -20.59
C GLU A 94 -21.47 9.90 -20.70
N CYS A 95 -22.29 10.01 -21.74
CA CYS A 95 -23.35 9.05 -21.98
C CYS A 95 -22.79 7.71 -22.47
N ALA A 96 -23.36 6.59 -21.99
CA ALA A 96 -23.05 5.24 -22.44
C ALA A 96 -23.47 5.00 -23.90
N VAL A 97 -22.64 5.47 -24.83
CA VAL A 97 -22.82 5.32 -26.28
C VAL A 97 -21.75 4.38 -26.80
N ASN A 98 -22.15 3.48 -27.70
CA ASN A 98 -21.34 2.41 -28.28
C ASN A 98 -20.96 1.33 -27.24
N GLY A 99 -21.24 0.07 -27.56
CA GLY A 99 -20.96 -1.06 -26.66
C GLY A 99 -19.50 -1.50 -26.66
N ALA A 100 -19.26 -2.81 -26.52
CA ALA A 100 -17.94 -3.43 -26.45
C ALA A 100 -16.95 -2.99 -27.55
N VAL A 101 -17.46 -2.75 -28.77
CA VAL A 101 -16.65 -2.24 -29.90
C VAL A 101 -16.64 -0.71 -29.89
N ARG A 102 -15.47 -0.13 -29.59
CA ARG A 102 -15.29 1.32 -29.55
C ARG A 102 -15.40 1.92 -30.95
N SER A 103 -16.49 2.65 -31.17
CA SER A 103 -16.65 3.52 -32.34
C SER A 103 -16.60 4.98 -31.90
N PRO A 104 -16.16 5.91 -32.76
CA PRO A 104 -16.25 7.33 -32.45
C PRO A 104 -17.70 7.74 -32.14
N VAL A 105 -17.90 8.44 -31.02
CA VAL A 105 -19.21 8.97 -30.67
C VAL A 105 -19.52 10.17 -31.57
N THR A 106 -20.53 10.02 -32.43
CA THR A 106 -21.01 11.08 -33.33
C THR A 106 -22.27 11.73 -32.76
N ARG A 107 -22.63 12.90 -33.29
CA ARG A 107 -23.92 13.54 -32.98
C ARG A 107 -25.09 12.61 -33.25
N ASN A 108 -25.07 11.91 -34.38
CA ASN A 108 -26.16 11.01 -34.77
C ASN A 108 -26.27 9.80 -33.83
N THR A 109 -25.17 9.15 -33.49
CA THR A 109 -25.18 8.03 -32.53
C THR A 109 -25.63 8.49 -31.15
N CYS A 110 -25.23 9.70 -30.74
CA CYS A 110 -25.65 10.28 -29.46
C CYS A 110 -27.15 10.55 -29.38
N VAL A 111 -27.71 11.31 -30.33
CA VAL A 111 -29.14 11.71 -30.28
C VAL A 111 -30.10 10.53 -30.48
N ASN A 112 -29.62 9.44 -31.09
CA ASN A 112 -30.38 8.21 -31.25
C ASN A 112 -30.21 7.23 -30.07
N THR A 113 -29.34 7.54 -29.11
CA THR A 113 -29.20 6.75 -27.87
C THR A 113 -30.13 7.33 -26.82
N ASP A 114 -30.97 6.47 -26.24
CA ASP A 114 -31.95 6.88 -25.24
C ASP A 114 -31.27 7.50 -24.01
N GLY A 115 -31.91 8.52 -23.44
CA GLY A 115 -31.35 9.29 -22.32
C GLY A 115 -30.11 10.14 -22.62
N CYS A 116 -29.59 10.18 -23.85
CA CYS A 116 -28.42 11.01 -24.20
C CYS A 116 -28.82 12.33 -24.88
N VAL A 117 -27.98 13.36 -24.74
CA VAL A 117 -28.07 14.62 -25.46
C VAL A 117 -26.70 15.03 -26.00
N TRP A 118 -26.69 15.56 -27.23
CA TRP A 118 -25.49 16.13 -27.82
C TRP A 118 -25.37 17.61 -27.47
N GLN A 119 -24.28 17.97 -26.79
CA GLN A 119 -23.94 19.32 -26.42
C GLN A 119 -22.72 19.81 -27.21
N SER A 120 -22.76 21.05 -27.70
CA SER A 120 -21.59 21.70 -28.26
C SER A 120 -20.51 21.85 -27.19
N ARG A 121 -19.29 21.42 -27.51
CA ARG A 121 -18.12 21.56 -26.62
C ARG A 121 -17.84 23.05 -26.43
N SER A 122 -18.20 23.60 -25.26
CA SER A 122 -18.20 25.05 -25.03
C SER A 122 -16.94 25.58 -24.35
N ARG A 123 -16.07 24.72 -23.80
CA ARG A 123 -14.86 25.14 -23.05
C ARG A 123 -13.58 24.35 -23.35
N ASN A 124 -13.67 23.05 -23.65
CA ASN A 124 -12.52 22.16 -23.88
C ASN A 124 -12.89 21.10 -24.94
N GLU A 125 -12.00 20.84 -25.89
CA GLU A 125 -12.22 19.82 -26.94
C GLU A 125 -12.28 18.40 -26.38
N LYS A 126 -11.69 18.12 -25.22
CA LYS A 126 -11.76 16.81 -24.55
C LYS A 126 -13.08 16.58 -23.80
N THR A 127 -13.86 17.63 -23.54
CA THR A 127 -15.16 17.48 -22.87
C THR A 127 -16.08 16.56 -23.69
N PRO A 128 -16.71 15.55 -23.09
CA PRO A 128 -17.67 14.70 -23.75
C PRO A 128 -18.78 15.53 -24.39
N ALA A 129 -18.97 15.36 -25.69
CA ALA A 129 -20.03 16.04 -26.44
C ALA A 129 -21.37 15.29 -26.31
N CYS A 130 -21.33 13.99 -26.01
CA CYS A 130 -22.52 13.19 -25.74
C CYS A 130 -22.62 12.90 -24.24
N ILE A 131 -23.68 13.42 -23.62
CA ILE A 131 -23.83 13.43 -22.18
C ILE A 131 -25.23 12.93 -21.81
N TYR A 132 -25.43 12.48 -20.57
CA TYR A 132 -26.77 12.14 -20.11
C TYR A 132 -27.67 13.37 -20.05
N LYS A 133 -28.95 13.19 -20.40
CA LYS A 133 -30.03 14.15 -20.11
C LYS A 133 -30.25 14.22 -18.60
N ASP A 134 -30.79 15.34 -18.15
CA ASP A 134 -31.27 15.47 -16.78
C ASP A 134 -32.27 14.35 -16.44
N ARG A 135 -32.26 13.90 -15.18
CA ARG A 135 -33.12 12.82 -14.65
C ARG A 135 -32.81 11.42 -15.18
N VAL A 136 -31.70 11.19 -15.88
CA VAL A 136 -31.18 9.83 -16.06
C VAL A 136 -30.52 9.40 -14.75
N GLY A 137 -31.01 8.33 -14.14
CA GLY A 137 -30.53 7.92 -12.82
C GLY A 137 -31.55 7.10 -12.06
N TYR A 138 -31.61 7.39 -10.76
CA TYR A 138 -32.58 6.82 -9.83
C TYR A 138 -33.20 7.94 -9.00
N VAL A 139 -34.45 7.77 -8.59
CA VAL A 139 -35.17 8.64 -7.64
C VAL A 139 -35.62 7.82 -6.43
N LEU A 140 -35.94 8.48 -5.32
CA LEU A 140 -36.38 7.81 -4.10
C LEU A 140 -37.73 7.08 -4.33
N ASP A 141 -37.81 5.80 -3.93
CA ASP A 141 -39.03 4.98 -3.93
C ASP A 141 -39.50 4.78 -2.49
N GLY A 142 -40.30 5.72 -1.99
CA GLY A 142 -40.73 5.79 -0.59
C GLY A 142 -39.94 6.84 0.20
N ASP A 143 -39.56 6.51 1.43
CA ASP A 143 -38.80 7.39 2.33
C ASP A 143 -37.42 6.81 2.65
N VAL A 144 -36.47 7.68 3.01
CA VAL A 144 -35.20 7.24 3.61
C VAL A 144 -35.48 6.75 5.02
N THR A 145 -35.22 5.47 5.28
CA THR A 145 -35.32 4.92 6.64
C THR A 145 -34.08 5.30 7.43
N ILE A 146 -34.28 5.99 8.55
CA ILE A 146 -33.21 6.50 9.42
C ILE A 146 -33.08 5.57 10.63
N GLY A 147 -31.97 4.84 10.69
CA GLY A 147 -31.51 4.12 11.86
C GLY A 147 -30.60 4.98 12.76
N ALA A 148 -30.07 4.39 13.82
CA ALA A 148 -29.21 5.11 14.78
C ALA A 148 -27.90 5.65 14.14
N ASN A 149 -27.31 4.86 13.24
CA ASN A 149 -26.07 5.17 12.52
C ASN A 149 -26.11 4.70 11.07
N THR A 150 -27.29 4.38 10.57
CA THR A 150 -27.51 3.82 9.24
C THR A 150 -28.67 4.53 8.56
N TRP A 151 -28.53 4.75 7.26
CA TRP A 151 -29.61 5.25 6.40
C TRP A 151 -29.82 4.25 5.29
N THR A 152 -31.06 3.82 5.08
CA THR A 152 -31.40 2.92 3.98
C THR A 152 -32.46 3.56 3.10
N ALA A 153 -32.24 3.51 1.79
CA ALA A 153 -33.16 4.03 0.79
C ALA A 153 -33.34 3.01 -0.32
N ARG A 154 -34.59 2.82 -0.74
CA ARG A 154 -34.90 2.11 -1.98
C ARG A 154 -35.08 3.15 -3.08
N LEU A 155 -34.47 2.90 -4.23
CA LEU A 155 -34.50 3.82 -5.35
C LEU A 155 -35.10 3.15 -6.57
N LYS A 156 -35.88 3.90 -7.34
CA LYS A 156 -36.50 3.48 -8.60
C LYS A 156 -35.85 4.20 -9.78
N LYS A 157 -35.57 3.46 -10.86
CA LYS A 157 -34.90 4.00 -12.04
C LYS A 157 -35.72 5.12 -12.69
N THR A 158 -35.02 6.07 -13.30
CA THR A 158 -35.58 7.14 -14.13
C THR A 158 -34.68 7.36 -15.36
N GLY A 159 -35.30 7.77 -16.47
CA GLY A 159 -34.63 8.26 -17.67
C GLY A 159 -34.31 7.22 -18.75
N ILE A 160 -33.81 6.02 -18.42
CA ILE A 160 -33.49 4.97 -19.43
C ILE A 160 -33.90 3.57 -19.00
N ASP A 161 -34.31 2.75 -19.96
CA ASP A 161 -34.67 1.34 -19.73
C ASP A 161 -33.51 0.36 -20.00
N LYS A 162 -32.62 0.71 -20.93
CA LYS A 162 -31.52 -0.15 -21.37
C LYS A 162 -30.20 0.60 -21.47
N VAL A 163 -29.10 -0.12 -21.24
CA VAL A 163 -27.73 0.35 -21.42
C VAL A 163 -26.91 -0.76 -22.08
N TYR A 164 -26.23 -0.45 -23.19
CA TYR A 164 -25.51 -1.46 -23.99
C TYR A 164 -26.33 -2.74 -24.32
N GLY A 165 -27.64 -2.59 -24.49
CA GLY A 165 -28.57 -3.70 -24.75
C GLY A 165 -29.02 -4.49 -23.51
N MET A 166 -28.45 -4.21 -22.33
CA MET A 166 -28.85 -4.79 -21.05
C MET A 166 -29.99 -4.00 -20.42
N ASP A 167 -30.88 -4.68 -19.70
CA ASP A 167 -31.92 -4.03 -18.90
C ASP A 167 -31.30 -3.32 -17.69
N VAL A 168 -31.67 -2.06 -17.50
CA VAL A 168 -31.35 -1.30 -16.29
C VAL A 168 -32.28 -1.77 -15.17
N TYR A 169 -31.72 -2.09 -14.00
CA TYR A 169 -32.48 -2.58 -12.86
C TYR A 169 -33.54 -1.56 -12.46
N ASN A 170 -34.80 -2.01 -12.38
CA ASN A 170 -35.93 -1.14 -12.05
C ASN A 170 -35.77 -0.49 -10.67
N ASN A 171 -35.24 -1.23 -9.71
CA ASN A 171 -35.00 -0.76 -8.35
C ASN A 171 -33.62 -1.19 -7.84
N ILE A 172 -33.01 -0.33 -7.05
CA ILE A 172 -31.78 -0.59 -6.31
C ILE A 172 -31.96 -0.15 -4.86
N ASN A 173 -31.08 -0.61 -3.99
CA ASN A 173 -31.01 -0.23 -2.59
C ASN A 173 -29.71 0.51 -2.32
N VAL A 174 -29.79 1.46 -1.40
CA VAL A 174 -28.66 2.22 -0.87
C VAL A 174 -28.66 2.07 0.63
N GLN A 175 -27.51 1.76 1.20
CA GLN A 175 -27.25 1.78 2.63
C GLN A 175 -26.03 2.66 2.89
N VAL A 176 -26.19 3.69 3.71
CA VAL A 176 -25.08 4.49 4.23
C VAL A 176 -24.91 4.15 5.70
N GLU A 177 -23.73 3.67 6.09
CA GLU A 177 -23.40 3.33 7.48
C GLU A 177 -22.31 4.28 7.99
N MET A 178 -22.61 4.97 9.09
CA MET A 178 -21.62 5.67 9.89
C MET A 178 -20.92 4.63 10.77
N ILE A 179 -19.69 4.28 10.41
CA ILE A 179 -18.93 3.22 11.08
C ILE A 179 -18.37 3.75 12.40
N ASN A 180 -17.73 4.92 12.36
CA ASN A 180 -17.20 5.66 13.51
C ASN A 180 -17.13 7.18 13.20
N GLU A 181 -16.39 7.96 13.98
CA GLU A 181 -16.28 9.42 13.81
C GLU A 181 -15.56 9.89 12.54
N ASN A 182 -14.74 9.03 11.92
CA ASN A 182 -13.89 9.37 10.78
C ASN A 182 -14.06 8.45 9.56
N ALA A 183 -14.90 7.42 9.62
CA ALA A 183 -15.12 6.48 8.55
C ALA A 183 -16.60 6.13 8.32
N LEU A 184 -17.00 6.10 7.05
CA LEU A 184 -18.33 5.67 6.63
C LEU A 184 -18.29 4.65 5.48
N ARG A 185 -19.39 3.92 5.31
CA ARG A 185 -19.63 3.02 4.17
C ARG A 185 -20.82 3.50 3.36
N ILE A 186 -20.72 3.50 2.03
CA ILE A 186 -21.82 3.70 1.09
C ILE A 186 -21.95 2.43 0.27
N TYR A 187 -23.04 1.70 0.46
CA TYR A 187 -23.28 0.40 -0.15
C TYR A 187 -24.51 0.47 -1.06
N MET A 188 -24.33 0.23 -2.35
CA MET A 188 -25.39 0.29 -3.36
C MET A 188 -25.47 -1.02 -4.15
N TYR A 189 -26.66 -1.60 -4.24
CA TYR A 189 -26.87 -2.95 -4.79
C TYR A 189 -28.28 -3.10 -5.39
N PRO A 190 -28.49 -4.00 -6.38
CA PRO A 190 -29.81 -4.24 -6.95
C PRO A 190 -30.75 -4.98 -5.96
N ASP A 191 -32.07 -4.79 -6.08
CA ASP A 191 -33.09 -5.49 -5.25
C ASP A 191 -32.91 -7.02 -5.17
N LYS A 192 -32.33 -7.62 -6.22
CA LYS A 192 -32.03 -9.05 -6.27
C LYS A 192 -30.52 -9.27 -6.14
N LEU A 193 -30.02 -9.21 -4.90
CA LEU A 193 -28.61 -9.46 -4.54
C LEU A 193 -28.05 -10.77 -5.11
N MET A 194 -28.86 -11.82 -5.24
CA MET A 194 -28.44 -13.10 -5.84
C MET A 194 -27.85 -12.97 -7.26
N ASN A 195 -28.06 -11.83 -7.93
CA ASN A 195 -27.54 -11.56 -9.26
C ASN A 195 -26.25 -10.72 -9.28
N ALA A 196 -25.73 -10.31 -8.11
CA ALA A 196 -24.54 -9.46 -7.98
C ALA A 196 -23.51 -10.15 -7.08
N SER A 197 -22.27 -10.25 -7.55
CA SER A 197 -21.15 -10.79 -6.79
C SER A 197 -20.52 -9.74 -5.89
N GLU A 198 -20.12 -10.17 -4.69
CA GLU A 198 -19.37 -9.36 -3.74
C GLU A 198 -18.00 -9.99 -3.53
N ILE A 199 -17.01 -9.18 -3.16
CA ILE A 199 -15.71 -9.73 -2.72
C ILE A 199 -15.94 -10.57 -1.47
N PRO A 200 -15.61 -11.88 -1.48
CA PRO A 200 -15.81 -12.75 -0.33
C PRO A 200 -15.06 -12.24 0.90
N ASP A 201 -15.65 -12.39 2.09
CA ASP A 201 -15.01 -11.99 3.35
C ASP A 201 -13.66 -12.70 3.58
N GLU A 202 -13.53 -13.94 3.09
CA GLU A 202 -12.28 -14.69 3.11
C GLU A 202 -11.16 -13.97 2.34
N ALA A 203 -11.49 -13.34 1.21
CA ALA A 203 -10.55 -12.57 0.41
C ALA A 203 -10.24 -11.24 1.10
N LEU A 204 -11.26 -10.43 1.40
CA LEU A 204 -11.06 -9.14 2.06
C LEU A 204 -12.21 -8.81 3.02
N THR A 205 -11.88 -8.81 4.31
CA THR A 205 -12.73 -8.27 5.38
C THR A 205 -12.21 -6.91 5.82
N MET A 206 -13.10 -5.92 5.93
CA MET A 206 -12.76 -4.58 6.43
C MET A 206 -12.78 -4.55 7.96
N ASP A 207 -11.63 -4.32 8.59
CA ASP A 207 -11.46 -4.18 10.04
C ASP A 207 -11.49 -2.72 10.48
N ILE A 208 -12.69 -2.19 10.66
CA ILE A 208 -12.89 -0.81 11.11
C ILE A 208 -13.58 -0.83 12.48
N PRO A 209 -12.98 -0.22 13.52
CA PRO A 209 -13.60 -0.14 14.84
C PRO A 209 -14.95 0.58 14.77
N ARG A 210 -16.03 -0.12 15.14
CA ARG A 210 -17.40 0.40 15.16
C ARG A 210 -17.72 1.09 16.49
N LYS A 211 -17.00 2.16 16.81
CA LYS A 211 -17.21 2.96 18.03
C LYS A 211 -17.60 4.38 17.63
N LEU A 212 -18.81 4.80 17.98
CA LEU A 212 -19.28 6.15 17.69
C LEU A 212 -18.90 7.10 18.82
N SER A 213 -18.25 8.21 18.48
CA SER A 213 -18.05 9.37 19.36
C SER A 213 -19.17 10.40 19.19
N SER A 214 -19.35 11.28 20.18
CA SER A 214 -20.19 12.49 20.03
C SER A 214 -19.64 13.44 18.96
N ASP A 215 -18.32 13.42 18.76
CA ASP A 215 -17.59 14.40 17.95
C ASP A 215 -17.43 13.89 16.51
N LYS A 216 -18.52 13.98 15.73
CA LYS A 216 -18.55 13.53 14.34
C LYS A 216 -17.75 14.48 13.43
N LEU A 217 -16.93 13.94 12.54
CA LEU A 217 -16.17 14.74 11.56
C LEU A 217 -16.94 15.03 10.26
N TYR A 218 -18.09 14.40 10.07
CA TYR A 218 -18.87 14.52 8.85
C TYR A 218 -20.37 14.44 9.09
N ASN A 219 -21.13 15.01 8.15
CA ASN A 219 -22.57 14.92 8.05
C ASN A 219 -22.96 14.23 6.74
N VAL A 220 -24.04 13.46 6.77
CA VAL A 220 -24.61 12.81 5.58
C VAL A 220 -25.99 13.41 5.32
N SER A 221 -26.25 13.77 4.07
CA SER A 221 -27.55 14.25 3.62
C SER A 221 -27.90 13.66 2.26
N PHE A 222 -29.19 13.71 1.90
CA PHE A 222 -29.71 13.12 0.68
C PHE A 222 -30.49 14.15 -0.12
N THR A 223 -30.26 14.15 -1.43
CA THR A 223 -31.08 14.84 -2.42
C THR A 223 -32.01 13.82 -3.05
N THR A 224 -33.29 14.17 -3.24
CA THR A 224 -34.30 13.25 -3.79
C THR A 224 -34.68 13.54 -5.24
N GLU A 225 -34.52 14.79 -5.69
CA GLU A 225 -34.88 15.30 -7.02
C GLU A 225 -33.77 16.26 -7.52
N PRO A 226 -33.51 16.37 -8.84
CA PRO A 226 -34.13 15.62 -9.94
C PRO A 226 -33.64 14.16 -10.06
N VAL A 227 -32.59 13.81 -9.32
CA VAL A 227 -32.09 12.44 -9.12
C VAL A 227 -31.71 12.28 -7.65
N PHE A 228 -31.74 11.05 -7.15
CA PHE A 228 -31.24 10.72 -5.83
C PHE A 228 -29.72 10.92 -5.78
N GLY A 229 -29.25 11.59 -4.75
CA GLY A 229 -27.82 11.77 -4.49
C GLY A 229 -27.50 11.78 -3.01
N ILE A 230 -26.37 11.18 -2.68
CA ILE A 230 -25.72 11.17 -1.36
C ILE A 230 -24.71 12.32 -1.33
N VAL A 231 -24.81 13.16 -0.30
CA VAL A 231 -23.87 14.24 -0.03
C VAL A 231 -23.23 14.01 1.34
N VAL A 232 -21.91 13.90 1.35
CA VAL A 232 -21.09 13.83 2.56
C VAL A 232 -20.35 15.15 2.71
N GLU A 233 -20.56 15.82 3.83
CA GLU A 233 -19.95 17.11 4.16
C GLU A 233 -19.01 16.94 5.35
N ARG A 234 -17.77 17.43 5.24
CA ARG A 234 -16.89 17.57 6.40
C ARG A 234 -17.40 18.67 7.31
N ILE A 235 -17.40 18.42 8.61
CA ILE A 235 -17.73 19.40 9.65
C ILE A 235 -16.45 20.12 10.06
N THR A 236 -16.36 21.42 9.79
CA THR A 236 -15.25 22.26 10.27
C THR A 236 -15.79 23.47 11.05
N ASN A 237 -15.35 23.62 12.30
CA ASN A 237 -15.72 24.73 13.21
C ASN A 237 -17.22 25.06 13.22
N SER A 238 -18.07 24.02 13.28
CA SER A 238 -19.55 24.05 13.35
C SER A 238 -20.31 24.84 12.26
N THR A 239 -19.63 25.52 11.32
CA THR A 239 -20.26 26.44 10.36
C THR A 239 -19.79 26.27 8.91
N VAL A 240 -18.56 25.78 8.68
CA VAL A 240 -18.04 25.54 7.33
C VAL A 240 -18.22 24.07 6.97
N LYS A 241 -18.92 23.85 5.86
CA LYS A 241 -19.21 22.53 5.31
C LYS A 241 -18.55 22.38 3.95
N THR A 242 -17.52 21.54 3.86
CA THR A 242 -16.89 21.18 2.59
C THR A 242 -17.52 19.89 2.10
N LYS A 243 -18.10 19.90 0.89
CA LYS A 243 -18.58 18.66 0.24
C LYS A 243 -17.38 17.82 -0.17
N ILE A 244 -17.24 16.64 0.43
CA ILE A 244 -16.16 15.70 0.09
C ILE A 244 -16.64 14.60 -0.86
N ILE A 245 -17.92 14.27 -0.80
CA ILE A 245 -18.62 13.37 -1.75
C ILE A 245 -19.95 14.03 -2.08
N ASP A 246 -20.22 14.20 -3.36
CA ASP A 246 -21.49 14.70 -3.85
C ASP A 246 -21.89 13.93 -5.12
N THR A 247 -22.84 13.01 -4.95
CA THR A 247 -23.35 12.16 -6.03
C THR A 247 -24.64 12.70 -6.65
N THR A 248 -24.96 13.99 -6.46
CA THR A 248 -26.13 14.67 -7.07
C THR A 248 -25.93 14.96 -8.57
N VAL A 249 -25.29 14.03 -9.27
CA VAL A 249 -24.97 14.09 -10.68
C VAL A 249 -25.83 13.07 -11.41
N THR A 250 -26.41 13.47 -12.55
CA THR A 250 -27.17 12.54 -13.40
C THR A 250 -26.25 11.45 -13.99
N GLY A 251 -26.82 10.34 -14.46
CA GLY A 251 -26.07 9.26 -15.10
C GLY A 251 -25.68 8.10 -14.18
N THR A 252 -26.28 7.98 -12.98
CA THR A 252 -26.15 6.77 -12.15
C THR A 252 -26.90 5.61 -12.80
N ILE A 253 -26.20 4.53 -13.14
CA ILE A 253 -26.78 3.39 -13.86
C ILE A 253 -26.43 2.10 -13.14
N PHE A 254 -27.39 1.18 -13.05
CA PHE A 254 -27.18 -0.17 -12.55
C PHE A 254 -27.81 -1.18 -13.51
N SER A 255 -26.98 -2.04 -14.08
CA SER A 255 -27.36 -3.19 -14.89
C SER A 255 -26.45 -4.38 -14.56
N ARG A 256 -26.74 -5.56 -15.10
CA ARG A 256 -26.02 -6.79 -14.75
C ARG A 256 -24.51 -6.72 -14.97
N GLN A 257 -24.05 -6.09 -16.06
CA GLN A 257 -22.62 -5.99 -16.39
C GLN A 257 -22.19 -4.55 -16.71
N PHE A 258 -22.89 -3.56 -16.16
CA PHE A 258 -22.49 -2.16 -16.21
C PHE A 258 -23.15 -1.38 -15.07
N MET A 259 -22.32 -0.81 -14.22
CA MET A 259 -22.70 0.15 -13.19
C MET A 259 -21.90 1.43 -13.35
N GLN A 260 -22.54 2.57 -13.15
CA GLN A 260 -21.91 3.86 -13.20
C GLN A 260 -22.35 4.74 -12.03
N LEU A 261 -21.38 5.39 -11.38
CA LEU A 261 -21.63 6.41 -10.36
C LEU A 261 -20.59 7.52 -10.49
N THR A 262 -21.04 8.77 -10.45
CA THR A 262 -20.17 9.95 -10.45
C THR A 262 -20.26 10.67 -9.11
N THR A 263 -19.11 11.06 -8.56
CA THR A 263 -19.02 11.93 -7.39
C THR A 263 -18.24 13.18 -7.74
N ARG A 264 -18.77 14.35 -7.36
CA ARG A 264 -17.97 15.58 -7.30
C ARG A 264 -17.04 15.51 -6.09
N LEU A 265 -15.89 16.16 -6.23
CA LEU A 265 -14.83 16.20 -5.23
C LEU A 265 -14.72 17.57 -4.59
N SER A 266 -14.02 17.64 -3.46
CA SER A 266 -13.73 18.90 -2.78
C SER A 266 -12.68 19.76 -3.50
N SER A 267 -11.82 19.12 -4.31
CA SER A 267 -10.76 19.76 -5.09
C SER A 267 -10.31 18.84 -6.23
N GLY A 268 -9.64 19.38 -7.25
CA GLY A 268 -8.91 18.62 -8.27
C GLY A 268 -7.56 18.05 -7.81
N HIS A 269 -7.33 17.87 -6.51
CA HIS A 269 -6.09 17.30 -5.98
C HIS A 269 -6.30 15.84 -5.60
N VAL A 270 -6.08 14.96 -6.57
CA VAL A 270 -6.31 13.52 -6.45
C VAL A 270 -5.00 12.77 -6.58
N TYR A 271 -4.82 11.74 -5.76
CA TYR A 271 -3.66 10.84 -5.76
C TYR A 271 -4.13 9.38 -5.73
N GLY A 272 -3.43 8.50 -6.42
CA GLY A 272 -3.69 7.06 -6.41
C GLY A 272 -4.65 6.56 -7.48
N PHE A 273 -5.50 5.63 -7.06
CA PHE A 273 -5.78 4.36 -7.72
C PHE A 273 -4.58 3.73 -8.45
N GLY A 274 -4.70 2.48 -8.87
CA GLY A 274 -3.58 1.73 -9.41
C GLY A 274 -3.99 0.34 -9.88
N GLU A 275 -3.09 -0.42 -10.49
CA GLU A 275 -1.70 -0.08 -10.82
C GLU A 275 -1.56 0.46 -12.25
N HIS A 276 -0.84 1.57 -12.39
CA HIS A 276 -0.62 2.26 -13.66
C HIS A 276 0.74 2.94 -13.69
N ASN A 277 1.14 3.40 -14.88
CA ASN A 277 2.21 4.38 -15.02
C ASN A 277 1.64 5.81 -15.15
N HIS A 278 1.25 6.44 -14.04
CA HIS A 278 0.59 7.77 -14.03
C HIS A 278 1.47 8.94 -14.48
N ARG A 279 2.80 8.76 -14.58
CA ARG A 279 3.82 9.78 -14.96
C ARG A 279 3.91 11.03 -14.07
N ARG A 280 2.88 11.33 -13.27
CA ARG A 280 2.83 12.33 -12.18
C ARG A 280 2.14 11.70 -10.98
N PHE A 281 2.51 12.10 -9.76
CA PHE A 281 1.88 11.57 -8.54
C PHE A 281 0.48 12.15 -8.30
N LYS A 282 0.33 13.46 -8.52
CA LYS A 282 -0.98 14.11 -8.56
C LYS A 282 -1.58 13.92 -9.96
N HIS A 283 -2.84 13.54 -9.99
CA HIS A 283 -3.55 13.26 -11.22
C HIS A 283 -3.72 14.48 -12.13
N ASP A 284 -3.59 14.22 -13.43
CA ASP A 284 -4.17 15.06 -14.47
C ASP A 284 -5.68 14.81 -14.52
N MET A 285 -6.46 15.80 -14.09
CA MET A 285 -7.91 15.71 -14.03
C MET A 285 -8.58 15.95 -15.39
N ASP A 286 -7.84 16.30 -16.44
CA ASP A 286 -8.39 16.73 -17.74
C ASP A 286 -8.87 15.55 -18.60
N TRP A 287 -10.04 15.00 -18.25
CA TRP A 287 -10.75 13.95 -18.99
C TRP A 287 -9.91 12.68 -19.20
N LYS A 288 -9.11 12.33 -18.18
CA LYS A 288 -8.31 11.09 -18.15
C LYS A 288 -9.19 9.91 -17.76
N THR A 289 -8.93 8.76 -18.39
CA THR A 289 -9.59 7.49 -18.06
C THR A 289 -8.53 6.45 -17.71
N TRP A 290 -8.68 5.83 -16.54
CA TRP A 290 -7.75 4.83 -16.03
C TRP A 290 -8.46 3.49 -15.84
N PRO A 291 -8.12 2.47 -16.66
CA PRO A 291 -8.72 1.14 -16.54
C PRO A 291 -8.07 0.35 -15.40
N ILE A 292 -8.84 -0.36 -14.57
CA ILE A 292 -8.31 -1.22 -13.50
C ILE A 292 -8.71 -2.66 -13.79
N PHE A 293 -7.71 -3.51 -14.04
CA PHE A 293 -7.83 -4.95 -14.25
C PHE A 293 -6.41 -5.55 -14.26
N THR A 294 -6.10 -6.53 -13.43
CA THR A 294 -4.71 -7.06 -13.27
C THR A 294 -4.13 -7.60 -14.58
N ARG A 295 -2.90 -7.25 -14.92
CA ARG A 295 -2.40 -7.54 -16.27
C ARG A 295 -0.88 -7.58 -16.43
N ASP A 296 -0.40 -8.64 -17.09
CA ASP A 296 1.00 -8.79 -17.50
C ASP A 296 1.35 -7.87 -18.68
N VAL A 297 1.77 -6.66 -18.35
CA VAL A 297 2.23 -5.61 -19.28
C VAL A 297 3.33 -4.79 -18.62
N ALA A 298 4.42 -4.52 -19.34
CA ALA A 298 5.49 -3.66 -18.86
C ALA A 298 4.98 -2.21 -18.57
N PRO A 299 5.45 -1.55 -17.50
CA PRO A 299 5.00 -0.22 -17.07
C PRO A 299 5.59 0.88 -17.96
N VAL A 300 5.13 0.98 -19.21
CA VAL A 300 5.64 1.91 -20.22
C VAL A 300 4.62 2.97 -20.58
N ASP A 301 3.38 2.54 -20.75
CA ASP A 301 2.24 3.36 -21.13
C ASP A 301 1.19 3.37 -20.01
N GLU A 302 0.12 4.13 -20.22
CA GLU A 302 -0.96 4.37 -19.25
C GLU A 302 -1.98 3.20 -19.16
N TRP A 303 -1.56 1.98 -19.48
CA TRP A 303 -2.40 0.77 -19.43
C TRP A 303 -2.64 0.31 -17.99
N ASN A 304 -3.66 -0.52 -17.81
CA ASN A 304 -3.80 -1.35 -16.62
C ASN A 304 -2.59 -2.30 -16.51
N LEU A 305 -2.00 -2.37 -15.32
CA LEU A 305 -0.82 -3.20 -15.02
C LEU A 305 -1.19 -4.31 -14.02
N TYR A 306 -0.22 -4.76 -13.23
CA TYR A 306 -0.28 -5.98 -12.45
C TYR A 306 -1.30 -5.97 -11.30
N GLY A 307 -1.52 -4.82 -10.66
CA GLY A 307 -2.41 -4.66 -9.52
C GLY A 307 -3.75 -3.98 -9.80
N ALA A 308 -4.72 -4.21 -8.91
CA ALA A 308 -6.03 -3.58 -8.91
C ALA A 308 -6.31 -2.88 -7.56
N HIS A 309 -6.11 -1.56 -7.54
CA HIS A 309 -6.24 -0.68 -6.38
C HIS A 309 -7.26 0.42 -6.67
N PRO A 310 -8.57 0.16 -6.57
CA PRO A 310 -9.62 1.14 -6.78
C PRO A 310 -9.78 2.06 -5.55
N VAL A 311 -8.70 2.75 -5.16
CA VAL A 311 -8.63 3.60 -3.99
C VAL A 311 -7.90 4.91 -4.30
N TYR A 312 -8.47 6.05 -3.92
CA TYR A 312 -7.83 7.36 -4.14
C TYR A 312 -7.85 8.22 -2.87
N LEU A 313 -6.94 9.18 -2.82
CA LEU A 313 -6.93 10.27 -1.85
C LEU A 313 -7.34 11.57 -2.52
N ASN A 314 -8.27 12.32 -1.92
CA ASN A 314 -8.56 13.71 -2.29
C ASN A 314 -8.08 14.66 -1.19
N LEU A 315 -7.15 15.56 -1.55
CA LEU A 315 -6.60 16.58 -0.67
C LEU A 315 -7.47 17.84 -0.72
N GLU A 316 -8.02 18.23 0.42
CA GLU A 316 -8.85 19.43 0.56
C GLU A 316 -7.98 20.70 0.55
N GLU A 317 -8.59 21.86 0.28
CA GLU A 317 -7.84 23.12 0.16
C GLU A 317 -7.14 23.57 1.45
N ASP A 318 -7.62 23.12 2.61
CA ASP A 318 -7.11 23.43 3.94
C ASP A 318 -6.07 22.41 4.46
N GLY A 319 -5.66 21.45 3.62
CA GLY A 319 -4.67 20.43 3.97
C GLY A 319 -5.22 19.17 4.61
N LYS A 320 -6.53 19.12 4.94
CA LYS A 320 -7.20 17.87 5.32
C LYS A 320 -7.35 16.96 4.12
N ALA A 321 -7.67 15.69 4.36
CA ALA A 321 -7.85 14.74 3.26
C ALA A 321 -8.92 13.70 3.56
N ASN A 322 -9.42 13.11 2.48
CA ASN A 322 -10.23 11.91 2.54
C ASN A 322 -9.66 10.83 1.59
N MET A 323 -9.69 9.58 2.05
CA MET A 323 -9.34 8.39 1.25
C MET A 323 -10.63 7.63 0.94
N VAL A 324 -10.85 7.28 -0.33
CA VAL A 324 -12.07 6.59 -0.77
C VAL A 324 -11.68 5.30 -1.49
N PHE A 325 -12.16 4.17 -0.99
CA PHE A 325 -11.94 2.82 -1.53
C PHE A 325 -13.24 2.24 -2.07
N LEU A 326 -13.25 1.77 -3.31
CA LEU A 326 -14.33 0.96 -3.86
C LEU A 326 -13.99 -0.53 -3.72
N LYS A 327 -14.66 -1.25 -2.82
CA LYS A 327 -14.50 -2.70 -2.63
C LYS A 327 -15.14 -3.49 -3.77
N ASN A 328 -14.50 -3.48 -4.95
CA ASN A 328 -14.92 -4.22 -6.14
C ASN A 328 -13.69 -4.71 -6.94
N SER A 329 -13.72 -5.97 -7.40
CA SER A 329 -12.61 -6.64 -8.12
C SER A 329 -12.83 -6.77 -9.63
N HIS A 330 -14.00 -6.41 -10.15
CA HIS A 330 -14.31 -6.48 -11.57
C HIS A 330 -13.49 -5.46 -12.36
N ALA A 331 -13.32 -5.71 -13.65
CA ALA A 331 -12.73 -4.71 -14.53
C ALA A 331 -13.54 -3.41 -14.49
N MET A 332 -12.85 -2.27 -14.45
CA MET A 332 -13.50 -0.97 -14.35
C MET A 332 -12.71 0.14 -15.03
N ASP A 333 -13.37 1.25 -15.31
CA ASP A 333 -12.74 2.53 -15.65
C ASP A 333 -12.99 3.55 -14.54
N VAL A 334 -11.97 4.36 -14.28
CA VAL A 334 -12.06 5.58 -13.47
C VAL A 334 -11.85 6.78 -14.40
N VAL A 335 -12.90 7.61 -14.55
CA VAL A 335 -12.85 8.80 -15.41
C VAL A 335 -12.73 10.04 -14.53
N LEU A 336 -11.73 10.88 -14.82
CA LEU A 336 -11.44 12.11 -14.11
C LEU A 336 -11.98 13.31 -14.88
N GLN A 337 -12.61 14.25 -14.17
CA GLN A 337 -13.09 15.50 -14.72
C GLN A 337 -12.38 16.70 -14.07
N PRO A 338 -12.01 17.75 -14.84
CA PRO A 338 -11.23 18.87 -14.30
C PRO A 338 -12.08 19.92 -13.58
N GLU A 339 -11.38 20.87 -12.95
CA GLU A 339 -11.94 22.13 -12.43
C GLU A 339 -12.74 22.91 -13.49
N PRO A 340 -13.74 23.73 -13.12
CA PRO A 340 -14.13 24.12 -11.75
C PRO A 340 -15.05 23.12 -11.04
N PHE A 341 -15.28 21.95 -11.63
CA PHE A 341 -16.15 20.92 -11.07
C PHE A 341 -15.41 19.58 -11.04
N PRO A 342 -14.39 19.41 -10.18
CA PRO A 342 -13.62 18.18 -10.16
C PRO A 342 -14.52 17.01 -9.79
N ALA A 343 -14.46 15.92 -10.58
CA ALA A 343 -15.30 14.75 -10.35
C ALA A 343 -14.59 13.46 -10.76
N ILE A 344 -15.04 12.36 -10.16
CA ILE A 344 -14.65 11.00 -10.53
C ILE A 344 -15.89 10.21 -10.91
N SER A 345 -15.87 9.59 -12.09
CA SER A 345 -16.88 8.62 -12.51
C SER A 345 -16.30 7.21 -12.50
N TRP A 346 -16.96 6.32 -11.78
CA TRP A 346 -16.66 4.88 -11.75
C TRP A 346 -17.54 4.17 -12.77
N LYS A 347 -16.95 3.39 -13.69
CA LYS A 347 -17.68 2.53 -14.63
C LYS A 347 -17.23 1.08 -14.42
N VAL A 348 -18.08 0.25 -13.83
CA VAL A 348 -17.73 -1.11 -13.35
C VAL A 348 -18.58 -2.16 -14.04
N ILE A 349 -17.99 -3.29 -14.43
CA ILE A 349 -18.70 -4.32 -15.23
C ILE A 349 -19.38 -5.42 -14.41
N GLY A 350 -19.48 -5.31 -13.10
CA GLY A 350 -20.13 -6.34 -12.29
C GLY A 350 -20.02 -6.11 -10.79
N GLY A 351 -20.82 -6.88 -10.05
CA GLY A 351 -20.90 -6.85 -8.61
C GLY A 351 -21.78 -5.72 -8.05
N VAL A 352 -21.27 -5.04 -7.02
CA VAL A 352 -21.93 -3.97 -6.27
C VAL A 352 -21.05 -2.73 -6.19
N LEU A 353 -21.61 -1.58 -5.81
CA LEU A 353 -20.82 -0.41 -5.46
C LEU A 353 -20.73 -0.29 -3.94
N ASP A 354 -19.59 -0.73 -3.37
CA ASP A 354 -19.32 -0.75 -1.94
C ASP A 354 -18.15 0.18 -1.59
N PHE A 355 -18.47 1.44 -1.29
CA PHE A 355 -17.48 2.47 -0.99
C PHE A 355 -17.21 2.58 0.51
N TYR A 356 -15.94 2.71 0.86
CA TYR A 356 -15.47 3.10 2.19
C TYR A 356 -14.77 4.46 2.08
N VAL A 357 -15.06 5.35 3.03
CA VAL A 357 -14.54 6.72 3.06
C VAL A 357 -13.88 6.95 4.40
N PHE A 358 -12.63 7.41 4.41
CA PHE A 358 -11.82 7.67 5.60
C PHE A 358 -11.38 9.13 5.62
N LEU A 359 -11.70 9.86 6.68
CA LEU A 359 -11.42 11.29 6.81
C LEU A 359 -10.23 11.49 7.76
N GLY A 360 -9.16 12.10 7.27
CA GLY A 360 -7.99 12.47 8.07
C GLY A 360 -7.87 13.98 8.30
N PRO A 361 -7.33 14.44 9.45
CA PRO A 361 -6.84 15.81 9.59
C PRO A 361 -5.63 16.10 8.68
N SER A 362 -4.93 15.06 8.24
CA SER A 362 -3.86 15.11 7.26
C SER A 362 -4.00 13.98 6.22
N PRO A 363 -3.31 14.05 5.06
CA PRO A 363 -3.25 12.95 4.10
C PRO A 363 -2.71 11.66 4.72
N HIS A 364 -1.67 11.78 5.55
CA HIS A 364 -1.05 10.64 6.22
C HIS A 364 -2.04 9.87 7.09
N GLU A 365 -2.83 10.56 7.90
CA GLU A 365 -3.81 9.92 8.79
C GLU A 365 -4.99 9.31 8.04
N ALA A 366 -5.41 9.89 6.91
CA ALA A 366 -6.42 9.27 6.05
C ALA A 366 -5.92 7.94 5.46
N VAL A 367 -4.65 7.90 5.05
CA VAL A 367 -3.98 6.67 4.58
C VAL A 367 -3.83 5.64 5.71
N GLN A 368 -3.45 6.06 6.91
CA GLN A 368 -3.35 5.18 8.08
C GLN A 368 -4.68 4.49 8.39
N GLN A 369 -5.80 5.21 8.29
CA GLN A 369 -7.13 4.63 8.48
C GLN A 369 -7.45 3.57 7.43
N TYR A 370 -7.20 3.87 6.15
CA TYR A 370 -7.40 2.92 5.06
C TYR A 370 -6.56 1.65 5.21
N ILE A 371 -5.25 1.79 5.46
CA ILE A 371 -4.34 0.65 5.65
C ILE A 371 -4.74 -0.19 6.87
N SER A 372 -5.19 0.46 7.95
CA SER A 372 -5.71 -0.25 9.12
C SER A 372 -6.98 -1.03 8.80
N ALA A 373 -7.85 -0.46 7.96
CA ALA A 373 -9.13 -1.05 7.60
C ALA A 373 -9.01 -2.28 6.69
N ILE A 374 -8.07 -2.29 5.75
CA ILE A 374 -7.86 -3.44 4.86
C ILE A 374 -7.12 -4.61 5.54
N GLY A 375 -6.67 -4.42 6.79
CA GLY A 375 -6.60 -5.47 7.81
C GLY A 375 -5.50 -6.54 7.67
N LYS A 376 -5.58 -7.56 8.55
CA LYS A 376 -4.57 -7.94 9.58
C LYS A 376 -3.66 -9.18 9.40
N PRO A 377 -2.31 -9.19 9.48
CA PRO A 377 -1.56 -10.45 9.58
C PRO A 377 -2.06 -11.27 10.76
N LEU A 378 -2.25 -12.57 10.53
CA LEU A 378 -2.51 -13.52 11.60
C LEU A 378 -1.17 -13.71 12.31
N MET A 379 -1.02 -13.19 13.53
CA MET A 379 -0.05 -13.76 14.48
C MET A 379 -0.66 -15.09 14.91
N PRO A 380 -0.02 -16.25 14.68
CA PRO A 380 -0.54 -17.51 15.18
C PRO A 380 -0.73 -17.38 16.70
N SER A 381 -1.98 -17.42 17.16
CA SER A 381 -2.24 -17.59 18.57
C SER A 381 -1.82 -19.01 18.93
N TYR A 382 -0.66 -19.16 19.58
CA TYR A 382 -0.42 -20.36 20.36
C TYR A 382 -1.51 -20.42 21.42
N CYS A 383 -2.49 -21.32 21.26
CA CYS A 383 -3.41 -21.67 22.31
C CYS A 383 -2.63 -22.22 23.51
N TYR A 384 -2.36 -21.38 24.52
CA TYR A 384 -2.16 -21.86 25.89
C TYR A 384 -2.71 -20.88 26.95
N ARG A 385 -3.59 -21.44 27.79
CA ARG A 385 -4.16 -21.01 29.08
C ARG A 385 -4.09 -19.52 29.51
N GLN A 386 -5.30 -18.96 29.58
CA GLN A 386 -5.82 -17.88 30.46
C GLN A 386 -4.91 -17.32 31.57
N THR A 387 -4.58 -16.03 31.45
CA THR A 387 -4.49 -15.09 32.60
C THR A 387 -5.03 -13.71 32.20
N ILE A 388 -5.68 -13.05 33.15
CA ILE A 388 -6.47 -11.80 32.98
C ILE A 388 -5.62 -10.58 32.55
N ASN A 389 -4.29 -10.62 32.70
CA ASN A 389 -3.40 -9.55 32.25
C ASN A 389 -3.17 -9.52 30.72
N ALA A 390 -3.62 -10.55 29.98
CA ALA A 390 -3.52 -10.56 28.53
C ALA A 390 -4.45 -9.55 27.86
N VAL A 391 -5.54 -9.12 28.50
CA VAL A 391 -6.60 -8.32 27.86
C VAL A 391 -6.20 -6.88 27.55
N LEU A 392 -5.34 -6.26 28.37
CA LEU A 392 -4.82 -4.90 28.09
C LEU A 392 -3.73 -4.90 27.00
N LEU A 393 -2.92 -5.96 26.91
CA LEU A 393 -2.00 -6.19 25.78
C LEU A 393 -2.72 -6.60 24.51
N TYR A 394 -3.85 -7.31 24.61
CA TYR A 394 -4.68 -7.74 23.48
C TYR A 394 -5.28 -6.54 22.73
N ILE A 395 -5.54 -5.41 23.40
CA ILE A 395 -6.18 -4.24 22.78
C ILE A 395 -5.15 -3.39 22.01
N GLU A 396 -3.88 -3.34 22.43
CA GLU A 396 -2.82 -2.71 21.64
C GLU A 396 -2.30 -3.62 20.49
N GLN A 397 -2.49 -4.94 20.58
CA GLN A 397 -1.91 -5.94 19.64
C GLN A 397 -2.89 -6.56 18.63
N ALA A 398 -4.20 -6.24 18.64
CA ALA A 398 -5.21 -6.90 17.79
C ALA A 398 -5.51 -6.23 16.42
N ILE A 399 -4.71 -5.25 15.98
CA ILE A 399 -4.83 -4.62 14.66
C ILE A 399 -3.61 -5.03 13.82
N GLY A 400 -3.81 -5.96 12.91
CA GLY A 400 -2.78 -6.32 11.95
C GLY A 400 -2.71 -5.33 10.79
N LYS A 401 -1.48 -5.11 10.33
CA LYS A 401 -0.99 -4.01 9.49
C LYS A 401 -0.01 -4.58 8.43
N PRO A 402 0.64 -3.79 7.56
CA PRO A 402 1.61 -4.33 6.61
C PRO A 402 2.66 -5.23 7.29
N LEU A 403 3.13 -6.24 6.56
CA LEU A 403 4.03 -7.26 7.10
C LEU A 403 5.32 -6.62 7.64
N MET A 404 5.72 -6.97 8.87
CA MET A 404 7.02 -6.56 9.39
C MET A 404 8.11 -7.34 8.62
N PRO A 405 9.04 -6.67 7.92
CA PRO A 405 10.06 -7.38 7.15
C PRO A 405 11.11 -8.01 8.06
N SER A 406 11.74 -9.09 7.58
CA SER A 406 13.03 -9.52 8.11
C SER A 406 14.07 -8.43 7.84
N TYR A 407 14.95 -8.15 8.78
CA TYR A 407 15.94 -7.08 8.67
C TYR A 407 16.83 -7.25 7.43
N TRP A 408 17.22 -8.49 7.09
CA TRP A 408 18.01 -8.79 5.90
C TRP A 408 17.34 -8.38 4.59
N SER A 409 16.01 -8.37 4.54
CA SER A 409 15.26 -7.97 3.33
C SER A 409 15.28 -6.45 3.08
N LEU A 410 15.84 -5.67 4.01
CA LEU A 410 16.16 -4.27 3.81
C LEU A 410 17.55 -4.07 3.17
N GLY A 411 18.37 -5.12 3.07
CA GLY A 411 19.65 -5.07 2.38
C GLY A 411 19.50 -4.82 0.87
N PHE A 412 20.60 -4.99 0.14
CA PHE A 412 20.61 -4.92 -1.33
C PHE A 412 20.48 -6.30 -1.96
N HIS A 413 19.70 -6.38 -3.04
CA HIS A 413 19.31 -7.61 -3.72
C HIS A 413 19.85 -7.62 -5.16
N LEU A 414 20.40 -8.76 -5.60
CA LEU A 414 20.81 -8.99 -6.98
C LEU A 414 20.00 -10.11 -7.63
N CYS A 415 19.55 -9.85 -8.86
CA CYS A 415 18.82 -10.81 -9.68
C CYS A 415 19.13 -10.59 -11.17
N LYS A 416 18.93 -11.62 -11.98
CA LYS A 416 18.84 -11.53 -13.43
C LYS A 416 18.04 -12.73 -13.94
N TRP A 417 17.10 -12.45 -14.84
CA TRP A 417 16.56 -13.46 -15.73
C TRP A 417 17.59 -13.79 -16.81
N GLY A 418 17.93 -15.06 -16.94
CA GLY A 418 18.89 -15.56 -17.92
C GLY A 418 20.34 -15.50 -17.44
N TYR A 419 20.64 -16.00 -16.24
CA TYR A 419 22.03 -16.30 -15.84
C TYR A 419 22.63 -17.50 -16.58
N GLU A 420 21.80 -18.32 -17.24
CA GLU A 420 22.16 -19.50 -18.03
C GLU A 420 22.58 -20.74 -17.21
N ASN A 421 23.47 -20.60 -16.23
CA ASN A 421 23.92 -21.69 -15.35
C ASN A 421 24.47 -21.14 -14.01
N LEU A 422 24.71 -22.04 -13.06
CA LEU A 422 25.16 -21.69 -11.71
C LEU A 422 26.53 -21.01 -11.67
N THR A 423 27.47 -21.37 -12.55
CA THR A 423 28.81 -20.75 -12.58
C THR A 423 28.73 -19.25 -12.83
N VAL A 424 27.83 -18.82 -13.73
CA VAL A 424 27.62 -17.38 -13.98
C VAL A 424 27.07 -16.69 -12.73
N VAL A 425 26.17 -17.33 -11.98
CA VAL A 425 25.65 -16.80 -10.71
C VAL A 425 26.77 -16.64 -9.68
N GLN A 426 27.62 -17.67 -9.54
CA GLN A 426 28.78 -17.65 -8.64
C GLN A 426 29.75 -16.52 -9.01
N ASP A 427 30.06 -16.35 -10.30
CA ASP A 427 30.93 -15.28 -10.79
C ASP A 427 30.36 -13.88 -10.50
N VAL A 428 29.03 -13.72 -10.55
CA VAL A 428 28.34 -12.45 -10.21
C VAL A 428 28.46 -12.16 -8.73
N VAL A 429 28.18 -13.15 -7.87
CA VAL A 429 28.27 -12.98 -6.43
C VAL A 429 29.71 -12.69 -6.00
N GLU A 430 30.68 -13.44 -6.52
CA GLU A 430 32.08 -13.28 -6.12
C GLU A 430 32.65 -11.93 -6.57
N ARG A 431 32.39 -11.46 -7.80
CA ARG A 431 32.90 -10.15 -8.22
C ARG A 431 32.29 -8.99 -7.43
N ASN A 432 31.01 -9.05 -7.04
CA ASN A 432 30.38 -8.02 -6.22
C ASN A 432 30.92 -8.04 -4.78
N LYS A 433 31.19 -9.22 -4.24
CA LYS A 433 31.89 -9.40 -2.97
C LYS A 433 33.32 -8.82 -3.01
N MET A 434 34.09 -9.09 -4.06
CA MET A 434 35.44 -8.54 -4.27
C MET A 434 35.45 -7.02 -4.42
N ALA A 435 34.41 -6.44 -5.03
CA ALA A 435 34.21 -4.99 -5.14
C ALA A 435 33.64 -4.35 -3.85
N GLU A 436 33.48 -5.14 -2.79
CA GLU A 436 32.91 -4.73 -1.49
C GLU A 436 31.51 -4.11 -1.61
N ILE A 437 30.73 -4.53 -2.60
CA ILE A 437 29.33 -4.11 -2.74
C ILE A 437 28.52 -4.79 -1.63
N PRO A 438 27.80 -4.05 -0.77
CA PRO A 438 26.88 -4.67 0.17
C PRO A 438 25.81 -5.46 -0.59
N GLN A 439 25.62 -6.73 -0.24
CA GLN A 439 24.66 -7.63 -0.88
C GLN A 439 24.15 -8.66 0.14
N ASP A 440 22.87 -8.54 0.50
CA ASP A 440 22.22 -9.50 1.40
C ASP A 440 21.58 -10.67 0.65
N VAL A 441 21.08 -10.45 -0.57
CA VAL A 441 20.20 -11.43 -1.21
C VAL A 441 20.59 -11.70 -2.66
N GLN A 442 20.80 -12.97 -2.99
CA GLN A 442 20.87 -13.46 -4.37
C GLN A 442 19.54 -14.10 -4.74
N TRP A 443 19.09 -13.86 -5.97
CA TRP A 443 17.83 -14.40 -6.47
C TRP A 443 18.07 -15.43 -7.57
N GLY A 444 17.25 -16.49 -7.56
CA GLY A 444 17.13 -17.45 -8.66
C GLY A 444 15.87 -17.18 -9.46
N ASP A 445 16.03 -16.65 -10.67
CA ASP A 445 14.97 -16.60 -11.68
C ASP A 445 14.74 -17.99 -12.29
N ILE A 446 13.78 -18.14 -13.21
CA ILE A 446 13.28 -19.42 -13.75
C ILE A 446 14.37 -20.29 -14.40
N ASP A 447 15.60 -19.79 -14.58
CA ASP A 447 16.77 -20.52 -15.08
C ASP A 447 17.18 -21.70 -14.20
N TYR A 448 16.97 -21.60 -12.88
CA TYR A 448 17.34 -22.68 -11.96
C TYR A 448 16.48 -23.93 -12.16
N MET A 449 15.26 -23.76 -12.68
CA MET A 449 14.25 -24.81 -12.80
C MET A 449 14.53 -25.73 -13.99
N PHE A 450 14.27 -27.02 -13.81
CA PHE A 450 14.27 -27.98 -14.91
C PHE A 450 13.10 -27.70 -15.85
N ASN A 451 13.37 -27.34 -17.11
CA ASN A 451 12.34 -27.00 -18.10
C ASN A 451 11.28 -25.99 -17.60
N LYS A 452 11.64 -25.12 -16.66
CA LYS A 452 10.74 -24.12 -16.04
C LYS A 452 9.58 -24.73 -15.23
N PHE A 453 9.75 -25.96 -14.76
CA PHE A 453 8.80 -26.58 -13.82
C PHE A 453 9.10 -26.09 -12.41
N ASP A 454 8.11 -25.50 -11.75
CA ASP A 454 8.24 -25.00 -10.38
C ASP A 454 8.76 -26.07 -9.43
N PHE A 455 9.51 -25.64 -8.41
CA PHE A 455 10.03 -26.51 -7.36
C PHE A 455 10.90 -27.68 -7.88
N THR A 456 11.62 -27.47 -8.98
CA THR A 456 12.65 -28.37 -9.49
C THR A 456 13.99 -27.63 -9.61
N VAL A 457 15.10 -28.38 -9.65
CA VAL A 457 16.42 -27.84 -9.97
C VAL A 457 16.95 -28.54 -11.21
N ASP A 458 17.36 -27.79 -12.23
CA ASP A 458 17.99 -28.36 -13.42
C ASP A 458 19.32 -29.03 -13.06
N LYS A 459 19.37 -30.36 -13.09
CA LYS A 459 20.56 -31.15 -12.71
C LYS A 459 21.68 -31.12 -13.76
N LYS A 460 21.52 -30.38 -14.85
CA LYS A 460 22.57 -30.14 -15.84
C LYS A 460 23.24 -28.78 -15.64
N THR A 461 22.47 -27.73 -15.43
CA THR A 461 22.98 -26.33 -15.36
C THR A 461 23.07 -25.78 -13.94
N PHE A 462 22.35 -26.36 -12.97
CA PHE A 462 22.26 -25.91 -11.57
C PHE A 462 22.41 -27.05 -10.54
N LYS A 463 23.09 -28.15 -10.91
CA LYS A 463 23.21 -29.34 -10.05
C LYS A 463 23.77 -29.06 -8.64
N ASP A 464 24.69 -28.11 -8.51
CA ASP A 464 25.40 -27.76 -7.26
C ASP A 464 24.73 -26.55 -6.56
N LEU A 465 23.50 -26.21 -6.94
CA LEU A 465 22.74 -25.12 -6.34
C LEU A 465 22.54 -25.29 -4.82
N PRO A 466 22.24 -26.50 -4.29
CA PRO A 466 22.15 -26.71 -2.84
C PRO A 466 23.41 -26.27 -2.08
N GLU A 467 24.59 -26.68 -2.57
CA GLU A 467 25.87 -26.36 -1.98
C GLU A 467 26.17 -24.85 -2.07
N PHE A 468 25.83 -24.22 -3.20
CA PHE A 468 25.98 -22.78 -3.36
C PHE A 468 25.09 -21.98 -2.39
N VAL A 469 23.86 -22.43 -2.14
CA VAL A 469 22.98 -21.79 -1.14
C VAL A 469 23.55 -21.93 0.27
N ASP A 470 24.11 -23.09 0.61
CA ASP A 470 24.83 -23.27 1.88
C ASP A 470 26.05 -22.33 2.00
N GLU A 471 26.75 -22.02 0.89
CA GLU A 471 27.83 -21.04 0.85
C GLU A 471 27.32 -19.60 1.05
N LEU A 472 26.23 -19.22 0.39
CA LEU A 472 25.58 -17.91 0.59
C LEU A 472 25.23 -17.71 2.07
N HIS A 473 24.64 -18.73 2.72
CA HIS A 473 24.30 -18.68 4.14
C HIS A 473 25.53 -18.52 5.04
N GLN A 474 26.64 -19.20 4.74
CA GLN A 474 27.90 -19.06 5.47
C GLN A 474 28.50 -17.64 5.34
N ASN A 475 28.28 -17.00 4.19
CA ASN A 475 28.67 -15.60 3.94
C ASN A 475 27.69 -14.58 4.53
N GLY A 476 26.66 -15.01 5.25
CA GLY A 476 25.64 -14.14 5.83
C GLY A 476 24.68 -13.54 4.80
N GLN A 477 24.53 -14.20 3.64
CA GLN A 477 23.58 -13.84 2.58
C GLN A 477 22.34 -14.75 2.64
N ARG A 478 21.38 -14.47 1.76
CA ARG A 478 20.09 -15.14 1.63
C ARG A 478 19.81 -15.49 0.17
N TYR A 479 18.99 -16.51 -0.04
CA TYR A 479 18.57 -16.97 -1.36
C TYR A 479 17.06 -16.94 -1.51
N VAL A 480 16.57 -16.22 -2.52
CA VAL A 480 15.15 -16.12 -2.87
C VAL A 480 14.95 -16.73 -4.25
N ILE A 481 13.93 -17.56 -4.43
CA ILE A 481 13.59 -18.16 -5.72
C ILE A 481 12.30 -17.57 -6.28
N ILE A 482 12.22 -17.48 -7.61
CA ILE A 482 10.95 -17.33 -8.31
C ILE A 482 10.16 -18.64 -8.28
N VAL A 483 8.84 -18.53 -8.23
CA VAL A 483 7.86 -19.59 -8.45
C VAL A 483 6.72 -18.97 -9.24
N ASP A 484 6.27 -19.66 -10.28
CA ASP A 484 5.20 -19.19 -11.16
C ASP A 484 3.86 -19.85 -10.83
N VAL A 485 2.78 -19.31 -11.39
CA VAL A 485 1.42 -19.88 -11.22
C VAL A 485 1.10 -20.99 -12.22
N GLY A 486 1.92 -21.16 -13.25
CA GLY A 486 1.69 -22.10 -14.34
C GLY A 486 2.31 -23.47 -14.08
N ILE A 487 1.52 -24.43 -13.61
CA ILE A 487 2.02 -25.79 -13.31
C ILE A 487 2.10 -26.62 -14.59
N GLY A 488 3.30 -27.06 -14.95
CA GLY A 488 3.58 -27.80 -16.17
C GLY A 488 2.74 -29.09 -16.30
N ALA A 489 1.98 -29.19 -17.39
CA ALA A 489 0.99 -30.23 -17.66
C ALA A 489 1.33 -31.09 -18.88
N ASN A 490 2.54 -30.95 -19.44
CA ASN A 490 3.01 -31.76 -20.56
C ASN A 490 3.52 -33.12 -20.05
N GLU A 491 2.82 -34.20 -20.38
CA GLU A 491 3.14 -35.56 -19.93
C GLU A 491 4.57 -36.00 -20.25
N THR A 492 5.08 -35.66 -21.44
CA THR A 492 6.45 -36.04 -21.83
C THR A 492 7.49 -35.33 -20.97
N ILE A 493 7.28 -34.04 -20.66
CA ILE A 493 8.20 -33.28 -19.81
C ILE A 493 8.05 -33.70 -18.35
N ILE A 494 6.84 -34.04 -17.90
CA ILE A 494 6.61 -34.60 -16.55
C ILE A 494 7.42 -35.88 -16.34
N GLU A 495 7.43 -36.82 -17.31
CA GLU A 495 8.25 -38.03 -17.19
C GLU A 495 9.74 -37.72 -17.11
N GLN A 496 10.23 -36.74 -17.89
CA GLN A 496 11.62 -36.28 -17.78
C GLN A 496 11.89 -35.59 -16.44
N GLY A 497 10.91 -34.83 -15.93
CA GLY A 497 10.94 -34.18 -14.63
C GLY A 497 11.08 -35.18 -13.49
N ARG A 498 10.39 -36.32 -13.53
CA ARG A 498 10.57 -37.40 -12.54
C ARG A 498 11.97 -38.00 -12.54
N VAL A 499 12.65 -38.00 -13.69
CA VAL A 499 14.04 -38.45 -13.79
C VAL A 499 15.00 -37.39 -13.24
N ASN A 500 14.77 -36.11 -13.55
CA ASN A 500 15.58 -35.00 -13.06
C ASN A 500 15.40 -34.76 -11.54
N SER A 501 14.15 -34.87 -11.09
CA SER A 501 13.64 -34.53 -9.76
C SER A 501 12.79 -35.69 -9.22
N PRO A 502 13.42 -36.73 -8.64
CA PRO A 502 12.71 -37.91 -8.17
C PRO A 502 11.66 -37.61 -7.10
N GLY A 503 10.43 -38.06 -7.33
CA GLY A 503 9.29 -37.84 -6.43
C GLY A 503 8.48 -36.57 -6.72
N TYR A 504 8.83 -35.82 -7.77
CA TYR A 504 8.07 -34.67 -8.23
C TYR A 504 6.80 -35.11 -8.99
N GLU A 505 5.61 -34.76 -8.47
CA GLU A 505 4.30 -35.17 -9.01
C GLU A 505 3.29 -34.00 -9.07
N MET A 506 3.78 -32.77 -9.23
CA MET A 506 2.99 -31.56 -8.93
C MET A 506 1.69 -31.46 -9.72
N TYR A 507 1.75 -31.73 -11.02
CA TYR A 507 0.55 -31.77 -11.84
C TYR A 507 -0.42 -32.88 -11.42
N LYS A 508 0.07 -34.09 -11.16
CA LYS A 508 -0.77 -35.22 -10.76
C LYS A 508 -1.45 -34.98 -9.42
N ASP A 509 -0.70 -34.51 -8.42
CA ASP A 509 -1.25 -34.15 -7.12
C ASP A 509 -2.29 -33.04 -7.23
N GLY A 510 -2.07 -32.06 -8.11
CA GLY A 510 -3.03 -31.00 -8.33
C GLY A 510 -4.38 -31.49 -8.88
N ILE A 511 -4.35 -32.54 -9.72
CA ILE A 511 -5.55 -33.25 -10.18
C ILE A 511 -6.19 -34.02 -9.01
N ASP A 512 -5.40 -34.82 -8.30
CA ASP A 512 -5.89 -35.69 -7.23
C ASP A 512 -6.48 -34.90 -6.04
N MET A 513 -5.96 -33.69 -5.78
CA MET A 513 -6.44 -32.78 -4.73
C MET A 513 -7.54 -31.81 -5.19
N ASP A 514 -7.90 -31.85 -6.49
CA ASP A 514 -8.88 -30.96 -7.13
C ASP A 514 -8.60 -29.47 -6.92
N VAL A 515 -7.35 -29.04 -7.12
CA VAL A 515 -6.90 -27.66 -6.83
C VAL A 515 -6.69 -26.81 -8.09
N PHE A 516 -6.99 -27.29 -9.28
CA PHE A 516 -6.84 -26.48 -10.50
C PHE A 516 -8.13 -25.75 -10.89
N VAL A 517 -7.97 -24.56 -11.45
CA VAL A 517 -9.04 -23.81 -12.12
C VAL A 517 -9.69 -24.70 -13.19
N LYS A 518 -11.03 -24.66 -13.26
CA LYS A 518 -11.80 -25.47 -14.21
C LYS A 518 -12.37 -24.63 -15.35
N ASN A 519 -12.49 -25.22 -16.53
CA ASN A 519 -13.32 -24.69 -17.61
C ASN A 519 -14.81 -24.70 -17.20
N HIS A 520 -15.66 -24.06 -18.01
CA HIS A 520 -17.11 -24.07 -17.83
C HIS A 520 -17.72 -25.48 -17.72
N ASP A 521 -17.15 -26.47 -18.41
CA ASP A 521 -17.62 -27.87 -18.43
C ASP A 521 -17.09 -28.74 -17.27
N GLY A 522 -16.30 -28.16 -16.36
CA GLY A 522 -15.70 -28.85 -15.21
C GLY A 522 -14.36 -29.53 -15.49
N THR A 523 -13.85 -29.50 -16.72
CA THR A 523 -12.49 -29.99 -17.03
C THR A 523 -11.42 -29.02 -16.52
N VAL A 524 -10.19 -29.47 -16.31
CA VAL A 524 -9.08 -28.58 -15.90
C VAL A 524 -8.74 -27.60 -17.02
N LEU A 525 -8.71 -26.31 -16.70
CA LEU A 525 -8.31 -25.28 -17.63
C LEU A 525 -6.82 -25.43 -17.94
N LYS A 526 -6.49 -25.41 -19.24
CA LYS A 526 -5.11 -25.47 -19.74
C LYS A 526 -4.78 -24.21 -20.51
N GLY A 527 -3.69 -23.55 -20.14
CA GLY A 527 -3.11 -22.42 -20.87
C GLY A 527 -1.65 -22.68 -21.20
N GLU A 528 -0.87 -21.60 -21.30
CA GLU A 528 0.55 -21.67 -21.60
C GLU A 528 1.32 -20.62 -20.81
N VAL A 529 2.40 -21.02 -20.14
CA VAL A 529 3.38 -20.11 -19.50
C VAL A 529 4.78 -20.68 -19.76
N TRP A 530 5.76 -20.44 -18.88
CA TRP A 530 7.16 -20.80 -19.08
C TRP A 530 7.44 -22.29 -19.34
N PRO A 531 6.81 -23.26 -18.65
CA PRO A 531 7.02 -24.68 -18.95
C PRO A 531 6.25 -25.17 -20.19
N GLY A 532 5.62 -24.28 -20.95
CA GLY A 532 4.72 -24.61 -22.05
C GLY A 532 3.31 -24.85 -21.54
N LEU A 533 2.71 -25.99 -21.89
CA LEU A 533 1.34 -26.34 -21.49
C LEU A 533 1.20 -26.38 -19.96
N THR A 534 0.29 -25.58 -19.40
CA THR A 534 0.14 -25.42 -17.94
C THR A 534 -1.31 -25.53 -17.48
N ALA A 535 -1.48 -25.96 -16.23
CA ALA A 535 -2.70 -25.75 -15.45
C ALA A 535 -2.45 -24.67 -14.38
N PHE A 536 -3.53 -24.00 -13.96
CA PHE A 536 -3.47 -22.89 -13.01
C PHE A 536 -4.09 -23.34 -11.68
N PRO A 537 -3.38 -23.27 -10.55
CA PRO A 537 -3.96 -23.51 -9.24
C PRO A 537 -5.10 -22.53 -8.96
N ASP A 538 -6.21 -23.01 -8.43
CA ASP A 538 -7.22 -22.19 -7.80
C ASP A 538 -6.78 -21.92 -6.36
N PHE A 539 -6.08 -20.81 -6.14
CA PHE A 539 -5.61 -20.42 -4.80
C PHE A 539 -6.75 -20.04 -3.83
N SER A 540 -7.99 -19.90 -4.33
CA SER A 540 -9.17 -19.78 -3.46
C SER A 540 -9.70 -21.13 -2.97
N HIS A 541 -9.20 -22.26 -3.49
CA HIS A 541 -9.62 -23.59 -3.08
C HIS A 541 -9.06 -23.95 -1.70
N THR A 542 -9.85 -24.66 -0.88
CA THR A 542 -9.48 -25.01 0.50
C THR A 542 -8.25 -25.92 0.58
N ASN A 543 -8.00 -26.73 -0.45
CA ASN A 543 -6.83 -27.63 -0.51
C ASN A 543 -5.57 -26.95 -1.05
N ALA A 544 -5.66 -25.70 -1.54
CA ALA A 544 -4.53 -25.03 -2.18
C ALA A 544 -3.34 -24.82 -1.23
N THR A 545 -3.61 -24.55 0.06
CA THR A 545 -2.54 -24.38 1.06
C THR A 545 -1.76 -25.67 1.30
N ASP A 546 -2.44 -26.80 1.47
CA ASP A 546 -1.76 -28.10 1.68
C ASP A 546 -0.98 -28.53 0.43
N TYR A 547 -1.55 -28.29 -0.75
CA TYR A 547 -0.88 -28.52 -2.03
C TYR A 547 0.41 -27.70 -2.14
N TRP A 548 0.34 -26.41 -1.80
CA TRP A 548 1.51 -25.51 -1.85
C TRP A 548 2.56 -25.87 -0.81
N ILE A 549 2.15 -26.20 0.43
CA ILE A 549 3.05 -26.67 1.50
C ILE A 549 3.81 -27.92 1.05
N LYS A 550 3.14 -28.87 0.41
CA LYS A 550 3.77 -30.12 -0.07
C LYS A 550 4.97 -29.81 -0.98
N TYR A 551 4.81 -28.88 -1.91
CA TYR A 551 5.84 -28.59 -2.91
C TYR A 551 6.94 -27.64 -2.45
N ILE A 552 6.63 -26.67 -1.59
CA ILE A 552 7.67 -25.88 -0.90
C ILE A 552 8.53 -26.81 -0.04
N LYS A 553 7.90 -27.74 0.69
CA LYS A 553 8.62 -28.73 1.51
C LYS A 553 9.44 -29.69 0.64
N TYR A 554 8.88 -30.18 -0.48
CA TYR A 554 9.62 -31.01 -1.43
C TYR A 554 10.88 -30.30 -1.94
N PHE A 555 10.79 -29.03 -2.33
CA PHE A 555 11.94 -28.27 -2.79
C PHE A 555 13.00 -28.11 -1.68
N TYR A 556 12.55 -27.74 -0.47
CA TYR A 556 13.45 -27.55 0.66
C TYR A 556 14.15 -28.85 1.09
N ASP A 557 13.40 -29.96 1.23
CA ASP A 557 13.92 -31.21 1.79
C ASP A 557 14.53 -32.15 0.73
N THR A 558 13.88 -32.29 -0.42
CA THR A 558 14.26 -33.26 -1.45
C THR A 558 15.24 -32.65 -2.46
N GLU A 559 14.95 -31.44 -2.97
CA GLU A 559 15.92 -30.72 -3.81
C GLU A 559 17.07 -30.11 -2.98
N ARG A 560 16.91 -30.08 -1.64
CA ARG A 560 17.91 -29.63 -0.65
C ARG A 560 18.30 -28.15 -0.76
N VAL A 561 17.44 -27.34 -1.38
CA VAL A 561 17.68 -25.91 -1.53
C VAL A 561 17.03 -25.16 -0.38
N LYS A 562 17.84 -24.68 0.57
CA LYS A 562 17.38 -23.97 1.77
C LYS A 562 17.02 -22.52 1.45
N ILE A 563 15.87 -22.31 0.84
CA ILE A 563 15.37 -20.97 0.49
C ILE A 563 15.06 -20.11 1.73
N ASP A 564 15.22 -18.80 1.59
CA ASP A 564 14.90 -17.80 2.62
C ASP A 564 13.63 -16.99 2.30
N GLY A 565 13.12 -17.11 1.08
CA GLY A 565 11.93 -16.42 0.63
C GLY A 565 11.46 -16.86 -0.75
N LEU A 566 10.23 -16.45 -1.09
CA LEU A 566 9.58 -16.77 -2.36
C LEU A 566 9.22 -15.51 -3.12
N TRP A 567 9.50 -15.52 -4.41
CA TRP A 567 9.01 -14.56 -5.38
C TRP A 567 7.93 -15.25 -6.20
N ILE A 568 6.67 -14.85 -5.99
CA ILE A 568 5.53 -15.36 -6.73
C ILE A 568 5.25 -14.45 -7.93
N ASP A 569 5.39 -14.98 -9.14
CA ASP A 569 5.31 -14.22 -10.38
C ASP A 569 4.27 -14.78 -11.36
N MET A 570 4.00 -14.00 -12.42
CA MET A 570 3.04 -14.37 -13.47
C MET A 570 1.60 -14.50 -12.96
N ASN A 571 1.30 -13.88 -11.81
CA ASN A 571 0.11 -14.16 -11.01
C ASN A 571 -1.04 -13.16 -11.15
N GLU A 572 -1.13 -12.48 -12.30
CA GLU A 572 -2.29 -11.69 -12.66
C GLU A 572 -3.62 -12.45 -12.74
N PRO A 573 -3.73 -13.71 -13.25
CA PRO A 573 -2.71 -14.62 -13.80
C PRO A 573 -2.39 -14.38 -15.27
N ALA A 574 -1.11 -14.45 -15.62
CA ALA A 574 -0.64 -14.33 -16.99
C ALA A 574 -0.80 -15.65 -17.76
N SER A 575 -1.12 -15.55 -19.04
CA SER A 575 -1.12 -16.67 -19.99
C SER A 575 -0.59 -16.21 -21.35
N PHE A 576 0.26 -17.01 -21.98
CA PHE A 576 0.82 -16.75 -23.31
C PHE A 576 -0.18 -17.04 -24.44
N VAL A 577 -1.18 -17.88 -24.17
CA VAL A 577 -2.36 -18.05 -25.03
C VAL A 577 -3.54 -17.21 -24.51
N GLN A 578 -4.40 -16.75 -25.41
CA GLN A 578 -5.59 -16.00 -25.03
C GLN A 578 -6.66 -16.96 -24.48
N GLY A 579 -6.90 -16.89 -23.17
CA GLY A 579 -7.95 -17.64 -22.51
C GLY A 579 -7.59 -19.08 -22.17
N SER A 580 -7.51 -19.94 -23.18
CA SER A 580 -7.09 -21.35 -22.99
C SER A 580 -6.50 -21.88 -24.30
N ILE A 581 -5.89 -23.07 -24.25
CA ILE A 581 -5.43 -23.76 -25.47
C ILE A 581 -6.55 -24.09 -26.47
N THR A 582 -7.81 -24.05 -26.03
CA THR A 582 -9.00 -24.26 -26.86
C THR A 582 -9.78 -22.97 -27.14
N GLY A 583 -9.24 -21.82 -26.74
CA GLY A 583 -9.94 -20.52 -26.77
C GLY A 583 -11.02 -20.41 -25.69
N CYS A 584 -11.88 -19.39 -25.80
CA CYS A 584 -12.97 -19.14 -24.87
C CYS A 584 -14.34 -19.21 -25.55
N LEU A 585 -15.38 -19.55 -24.78
CA LEU A 585 -16.75 -19.55 -25.28
C LEU A 585 -17.22 -18.14 -25.61
N ASN A 586 -17.97 -18.00 -26.70
CA ASN A 586 -18.63 -16.74 -27.04
C ASN A 586 -19.85 -16.53 -26.14
N ASN A 587 -19.62 -15.89 -24.99
CA ASN A 587 -20.64 -15.51 -24.02
C ASN A 587 -20.32 -14.13 -23.43
N THR A 588 -21.25 -13.61 -22.62
CA THR A 588 -21.14 -12.26 -22.07
C THR A 588 -20.08 -12.13 -20.96
N TRP A 589 -19.49 -13.21 -20.47
CA TRP A 589 -18.36 -13.14 -19.54
C TRP A 589 -17.06 -12.83 -20.29
N ASN A 590 -16.82 -13.56 -21.37
CA ASN A 590 -15.63 -13.39 -22.20
C ASN A 590 -15.72 -12.14 -23.09
N TYR A 591 -16.93 -11.80 -23.56
CA TYR A 591 -17.25 -10.64 -24.39
C TYR A 591 -18.38 -9.82 -23.76
N PRO A 592 -18.10 -9.06 -22.68
CA PRO A 592 -19.12 -8.29 -21.99
C PRO A 592 -19.66 -7.15 -22.87
N PRO A 593 -20.91 -6.69 -22.64
CA PRO A 593 -21.50 -5.60 -23.43
C PRO A 593 -20.75 -4.26 -23.35
N TYR A 594 -19.99 -4.03 -22.27
CA TYR A 594 -19.04 -2.93 -22.10
C TYR A 594 -17.67 -3.50 -21.73
N VAL A 595 -16.62 -3.01 -22.38
CA VAL A 595 -15.24 -3.36 -22.06
C VAL A 595 -14.50 -2.09 -21.62
N PRO A 596 -14.00 -2.03 -20.37
CA PRO A 596 -13.20 -0.92 -19.88
C PRO A 596 -11.96 -0.66 -20.73
N HIS A 597 -11.28 0.47 -20.55
CA HIS A 597 -10.13 0.94 -21.34
C HIS A 597 -8.84 0.10 -21.21
N ILE A 598 -8.98 -1.15 -20.76
CA ILE A 598 -7.88 -2.12 -20.62
C ILE A 598 -7.13 -2.33 -21.94
N LEU A 599 -5.87 -2.74 -21.82
CA LEU A 599 -5.06 -3.13 -22.98
C LEU A 599 -5.79 -4.21 -23.80
N ASP A 600 -5.88 -3.96 -25.10
CA ASP A 600 -6.61 -4.78 -26.09
C ASP A 600 -8.13 -4.83 -25.92
N GLY A 601 -8.71 -4.08 -24.97
CA GLY A 601 -10.16 -4.06 -24.76
C GLY A 601 -10.97 -3.61 -25.99
N HIS A 602 -10.33 -2.95 -26.96
CA HIS A 602 -10.93 -2.61 -28.26
C HIS A 602 -11.33 -3.84 -29.11
N THR A 603 -10.80 -5.03 -28.81
CA THR A 603 -11.22 -6.31 -29.44
C THR A 603 -12.54 -6.82 -28.89
N GLY A 604 -13.08 -6.19 -27.84
CA GLY A 604 -14.33 -6.59 -27.20
C GLY A 604 -14.18 -7.74 -26.19
N SER A 605 -12.96 -8.20 -25.90
CA SER A 605 -12.70 -9.30 -24.97
C SER A 605 -11.96 -8.86 -23.70
N LEU A 606 -12.07 -9.65 -22.63
CA LEU A 606 -11.32 -9.42 -21.37
C LEU A 606 -10.11 -10.34 -21.20
N TYR A 607 -10.08 -11.49 -21.88
CA TYR A 607 -9.14 -12.59 -21.59
C TYR A 607 -7.79 -12.49 -22.34
N TYR A 608 -7.47 -11.32 -22.90
CA TYR A 608 -6.15 -11.11 -23.53
C TYR A 608 -5.04 -11.30 -22.48
N LYS A 609 -4.02 -12.11 -22.81
CA LYS A 609 -2.96 -12.61 -21.90
C LYS A 609 -3.42 -13.10 -20.50
N THR A 610 -4.63 -13.62 -20.37
CA THR A 610 -5.08 -14.27 -19.13
C THR A 610 -6.00 -15.45 -19.49
N ILE A 611 -6.63 -16.06 -18.50
CA ILE A 611 -7.50 -17.22 -18.68
C ILE A 611 -8.95 -16.83 -19.00
N CYS A 612 -9.78 -17.76 -19.46
CA CYS A 612 -11.17 -17.45 -19.83
C CYS A 612 -11.99 -16.93 -18.64
N MET A 613 -12.82 -15.91 -18.86
CA MET A 613 -13.61 -15.24 -17.82
C MET A 613 -14.71 -16.11 -17.23
N ASP A 614 -15.18 -17.12 -17.98
CA ASP A 614 -16.17 -18.10 -17.53
C ASP A 614 -15.57 -19.33 -16.86
N SER A 615 -14.25 -19.38 -16.70
CA SER A 615 -13.58 -20.41 -15.89
C SER A 615 -13.95 -20.30 -14.42
N LYS A 616 -13.90 -21.43 -13.71
CA LYS A 616 -14.46 -21.63 -12.37
C LYS A 616 -13.37 -21.75 -11.33
N GLN A 617 -13.51 -20.95 -10.28
CA GLN A 617 -12.73 -20.96 -9.05
C GLN A 617 -13.70 -21.09 -7.85
N LYS A 618 -13.18 -21.43 -6.68
CA LYS A 618 -13.96 -21.58 -5.44
C LYS A 618 -14.70 -20.29 -5.07
N TRP A 619 -14.08 -19.13 -5.26
CA TRP A 619 -14.71 -17.83 -4.98
C TRP A 619 -15.69 -17.35 -6.05
N GLY A 620 -15.73 -17.95 -7.25
CA GLY A 620 -16.63 -17.54 -8.32
C GLY A 620 -16.08 -17.78 -9.72
N ASN A 621 -16.70 -17.15 -10.72
CA ASN A 621 -16.13 -17.15 -12.07
C ASN A 621 -14.88 -16.26 -12.11
N HIS A 622 -13.99 -16.53 -13.05
CA HIS A 622 -12.81 -15.71 -13.26
C HIS A 622 -13.15 -14.25 -13.61
N TYR A 623 -14.28 -13.98 -14.27
CA TYR A 623 -14.84 -12.64 -14.48
C TYR A 623 -14.92 -11.80 -13.18
N GLU A 624 -15.22 -12.45 -12.06
CA GLU A 624 -15.44 -11.82 -10.76
C GLU A 624 -14.16 -11.79 -9.91
N THR A 625 -13.31 -12.80 -10.10
CA THR A 625 -12.19 -13.13 -9.22
C THR A 625 -10.81 -12.92 -9.85
N HIS A 626 -10.73 -12.55 -11.13
CA HIS A 626 -9.47 -12.36 -11.87
C HIS A 626 -8.51 -11.44 -11.11
N SER A 627 -8.97 -10.24 -10.71
CA SER A 627 -8.14 -9.28 -9.97
C SER A 627 -7.82 -9.69 -8.54
N LEU A 628 -8.29 -10.85 -8.08
CA LEU A 628 -8.00 -11.45 -6.77
C LEU A 628 -7.03 -12.64 -6.85
N TYR A 629 -6.56 -13.03 -8.04
CA TYR A 629 -5.76 -14.25 -8.20
C TYR A 629 -4.42 -14.17 -7.46
N GLY A 630 -3.59 -13.15 -7.74
CA GLY A 630 -2.33 -12.92 -7.01
C GLY A 630 -2.53 -12.58 -5.53
N HIS A 631 -3.70 -12.02 -5.17
CA HIS A 631 -4.08 -11.83 -3.77
C HIS A 631 -4.29 -13.17 -3.05
N ALA A 632 -5.03 -14.09 -3.66
CA ALA A 632 -5.26 -15.43 -3.13
C ALA A 632 -3.95 -16.23 -3.04
N GLU A 633 -3.09 -16.15 -4.04
CA GLU A 633 -1.77 -16.79 -4.00
C GLU A 633 -0.90 -16.23 -2.87
N SER A 634 -0.89 -14.90 -2.68
CA SER A 634 -0.15 -14.26 -1.57
C SER A 634 -0.66 -14.78 -0.21
N MET A 635 -1.97 -14.95 -0.05
CA MET A 635 -2.57 -15.53 1.16
C MET A 635 -2.13 -16.98 1.39
N VAL A 636 -2.20 -17.81 0.36
CA VAL A 636 -1.81 -19.23 0.41
C VAL A 636 -0.32 -19.37 0.70
N THR A 637 0.52 -18.58 0.04
CA THR A 637 1.97 -18.59 0.22
C THR A 637 2.35 -18.12 1.62
N TYR A 638 1.70 -17.08 2.16
CA TYR A 638 1.90 -16.65 3.54
C TYR A 638 1.55 -17.75 4.54
N ARG A 639 0.40 -18.42 4.37
CA ARG A 639 0.00 -19.56 5.23
C ARG A 639 0.99 -20.72 5.13
N ALA A 640 1.45 -21.04 3.92
CA ALA A 640 2.41 -22.12 3.70
C ALA A 640 3.77 -21.82 4.34
N MET A 641 4.34 -20.64 4.08
CA MET A 641 5.64 -20.22 4.63
C MET A 641 5.60 -20.13 6.15
N THR A 642 4.55 -19.57 6.73
CA THR A 642 4.39 -19.51 8.20
C THR A 642 4.13 -20.88 8.83
N THR A 643 3.56 -21.84 8.10
CA THR A 643 3.40 -23.22 8.60
C THR A 643 4.74 -23.96 8.58
N LEU A 644 5.51 -23.84 7.50
CA LEU A 644 6.78 -24.54 7.32
C LEU A 644 7.91 -23.93 8.16
N PHE A 645 7.94 -22.60 8.27
CA PHE A 645 9.00 -21.82 8.93
C PHE A 645 8.44 -21.02 10.11
N ASN A 646 7.70 -21.70 10.99
CA ASN A 646 6.81 -21.17 12.04
C ASN A 646 7.36 -20.18 13.08
N LYS A 647 8.62 -19.76 12.97
CA LYS A 647 9.26 -18.78 13.87
C LYS A 647 9.85 -17.59 13.15
N THR A 648 10.02 -17.65 11.84
CA THR A 648 10.64 -16.58 11.05
C THR A 648 9.59 -15.82 10.26
N ARG A 649 9.82 -14.53 10.06
CA ARG A 649 9.00 -13.71 9.17
C ARG A 649 9.13 -14.24 7.74
N PRO A 650 8.03 -14.51 7.04
CA PRO A 650 8.10 -14.91 5.65
C PRO A 650 8.55 -13.71 4.80
N PHE A 651 9.45 -13.96 3.85
CA PHE A 651 9.70 -13.04 2.75
C PHE A 651 8.96 -13.54 1.52
N ILE A 652 7.94 -12.80 1.10
CA ILE A 652 7.14 -13.09 -0.08
C ILE A 652 7.11 -11.82 -0.92
N MET A 653 7.39 -11.95 -2.22
CA MET A 653 7.39 -10.86 -3.17
C MET A 653 6.40 -11.20 -4.30
N THR A 654 5.36 -10.39 -4.50
CA THR A 654 4.30 -10.63 -5.49
C THR A 654 4.30 -9.58 -6.59
N ARG A 655 3.94 -9.99 -7.81
CA ARG A 655 3.68 -9.04 -8.91
C ARG A 655 2.27 -8.49 -8.84
N SER A 656 1.28 -9.36 -8.95
CA SER A 656 -0.14 -9.01 -8.89
C SER A 656 -0.59 -8.73 -7.47
N SER A 657 -1.51 -7.77 -7.32
CA SER A 657 -2.02 -7.37 -6.01
C SER A 657 -3.42 -6.76 -6.07
N PHE A 658 -4.16 -6.95 -4.99
CA PHE A 658 -5.40 -6.23 -4.67
C PHE A 658 -5.26 -5.46 -3.35
N ALA A 659 -6.23 -4.62 -3.00
CA ALA A 659 -6.32 -4.02 -1.67
C ALA A 659 -6.19 -5.09 -0.56
N GLY A 660 -5.33 -4.84 0.42
CA GLY A 660 -5.06 -5.77 1.54
C GLY A 660 -3.96 -6.80 1.27
N THR A 661 -3.41 -6.88 0.04
CA THR A 661 -2.32 -7.83 -0.27
C THR A 661 -1.02 -7.56 0.51
N GLY A 662 -0.73 -6.30 0.84
CA GLY A 662 0.46 -5.89 1.64
C GLY A 662 0.54 -6.50 3.05
N LYS A 663 -0.53 -7.14 3.50
CA LYS A 663 -0.58 -7.98 4.70
C LYS A 663 0.20 -9.29 4.57
N TYR A 664 0.30 -9.82 3.35
CA TYR A 664 0.79 -11.17 3.09
C TYR A 664 2.10 -11.17 2.30
N SER A 665 2.33 -10.13 1.50
CA SER A 665 3.45 -10.05 0.57
C SER A 665 3.96 -8.61 0.41
N PHE A 666 5.24 -8.50 0.08
CA PHE A 666 5.86 -7.30 -0.48
C PHE A 666 5.66 -7.25 -2.00
N LYS A 667 6.03 -6.14 -2.65
CA LYS A 667 5.83 -5.96 -4.09
C LYS A 667 6.98 -5.18 -4.75
N TRP A 668 7.18 -5.39 -6.05
CA TRP A 668 7.96 -4.52 -6.93
C TRP A 668 7.08 -3.97 -8.07
N LEU A 669 7.55 -2.93 -8.76
CA LEU A 669 6.81 -2.23 -9.82
C LEU A 669 6.80 -2.95 -11.19
N GLY A 670 7.28 -4.19 -11.25
CA GLY A 670 7.31 -4.98 -12.47
C GLY A 670 8.39 -4.62 -13.48
N ASP A 671 8.22 -5.13 -14.69
CA ASP A 671 9.19 -5.24 -15.77
C ASP A 671 9.48 -3.91 -16.48
N ASN A 672 10.09 -2.99 -15.75
CA ASN A 672 10.44 -1.66 -16.25
C ASN A 672 11.54 -1.71 -17.34
N GLN A 673 11.97 -0.54 -17.82
CA GLN A 673 12.93 -0.43 -18.92
C GLN A 673 14.17 0.36 -18.51
N SER A 674 15.31 0.01 -19.07
CA SER A 674 16.59 0.71 -18.98
C SER A 674 16.56 2.05 -19.73
N GLN A 675 15.73 2.99 -19.27
CA GLN A 675 15.48 4.29 -19.88
C GLN A 675 15.29 5.39 -18.84
N TRP A 676 15.86 6.57 -19.07
CA TRP A 676 15.77 7.73 -18.15
C TRP A 676 14.36 8.09 -17.71
N ARG A 677 13.35 7.92 -18.58
CA ARG A 677 11.94 8.20 -18.25
C ARG A 677 11.37 7.30 -17.15
N GLN A 678 11.90 6.08 -16.99
CA GLN A 678 11.45 5.12 -15.98
C GLN A 678 11.92 5.50 -14.56
N ILE A 679 13.02 6.23 -14.45
CA ILE A 679 13.57 6.65 -13.15
C ILE A 679 12.60 7.57 -12.39
N PRO A 680 12.08 8.70 -12.92
CA PRO A 680 11.07 9.48 -12.20
C PRO A 680 9.77 8.71 -11.98
N TRP A 681 9.34 7.86 -12.93
CA TRP A 681 8.11 7.07 -12.80
C TRP A 681 8.17 6.05 -11.67
N SER A 682 9.35 5.50 -11.38
CA SER A 682 9.54 4.62 -10.22
C SER A 682 9.25 5.31 -8.88
N ILE A 683 9.55 6.61 -8.75
CA ILE A 683 9.27 7.38 -7.52
C ILE A 683 7.76 7.46 -7.33
N ILE A 684 7.03 7.77 -8.40
CA ILE A 684 5.56 7.87 -8.37
C ILE A 684 4.94 6.55 -7.95
N GLY A 685 5.30 5.44 -8.60
CA GLY A 685 4.79 4.11 -8.24
C GLY A 685 5.10 3.73 -6.79
N ILE A 686 6.30 4.02 -6.29
CA ILE A 686 6.68 3.78 -4.88
C ILE A 686 5.80 4.58 -3.91
N LEU A 687 5.50 5.84 -4.23
CA LEU A 687 4.65 6.69 -3.40
C LEU A 687 3.19 6.19 -3.38
N GLU A 688 2.67 5.76 -4.52
CA GLU A 688 1.33 5.18 -4.66
C GLU A 688 1.21 3.87 -3.88
N PHE A 689 2.14 2.94 -4.05
CA PHE A 689 2.12 1.67 -3.32
C PHE A 689 2.35 1.82 -1.82
N SER A 690 3.13 2.82 -1.40
CA SER A 690 3.22 3.19 0.02
C SER A 690 1.84 3.60 0.56
N MET A 691 1.03 4.29 -0.26
CA MET A 691 -0.33 4.67 0.05
C MET A 691 -1.30 3.47 0.05
N PHE A 692 -1.04 2.46 -0.78
CA PHE A 692 -1.83 1.23 -0.88
C PHE A 692 -1.50 0.18 0.20
N GLY A 693 -0.60 0.49 1.14
CA GLY A 693 -0.21 -0.42 2.22
C GLY A 693 0.93 -1.36 1.87
N PHE A 694 1.77 -1.03 0.90
CA PHE A 694 3.01 -1.72 0.56
C PHE A 694 4.23 -0.86 0.94
N PRO A 695 4.66 -0.86 2.20
CA PRO A 695 5.82 -0.07 2.62
C PRO A 695 7.14 -0.58 2.04
N MET A 696 7.24 -1.88 1.73
CA MET A 696 8.38 -2.48 1.04
C MET A 696 8.05 -2.58 -0.45
N ILE A 697 8.41 -1.54 -1.18
CA ILE A 697 8.19 -1.37 -2.61
C ILE A 697 9.45 -0.81 -3.27
N GLY A 698 9.70 -1.21 -4.52
CA GLY A 698 10.84 -0.75 -5.31
C GLY A 698 10.65 -1.04 -6.80
N ALA A 699 11.54 -0.52 -7.62
CA ALA A 699 11.63 -0.83 -9.04
C ALA A 699 12.91 -1.64 -9.31
N ASP A 700 12.96 -2.34 -10.44
CA ASP A 700 14.19 -2.97 -10.90
C ASP A 700 15.23 -1.90 -11.26
N ILE A 701 16.24 -1.78 -10.39
CA ILE A 701 17.29 -0.76 -10.51
C ILE A 701 18.09 -1.03 -11.79
N CYS A 702 18.41 0.06 -12.50
CA CYS A 702 19.01 0.10 -13.84
C CYS A 702 18.07 -0.27 -14.99
N GLY A 703 16.92 -0.89 -14.71
CA GLY A 703 15.92 -1.27 -15.70
C GLY A 703 15.98 -2.76 -16.06
N PHE A 704 14.83 -3.41 -16.19
CA PHE A 704 14.74 -4.82 -16.53
C PHE A 704 14.97 -5.07 -18.02
N TRP A 705 14.19 -4.42 -18.89
CA TRP A 705 14.34 -4.52 -20.35
C TRP A 705 15.37 -3.54 -20.92
N TYR A 706 16.08 -3.96 -21.97
CA TYR A 706 17.11 -3.21 -22.71
C TYR A 706 18.43 -3.04 -21.96
N ALA A 707 19.51 -2.85 -22.71
CA ALA A 707 20.84 -2.63 -22.15
C ALA A 707 20.89 -1.31 -21.37
N ALA A 708 21.32 -1.38 -20.11
CA ALA A 708 21.54 -0.21 -19.29
C ALA A 708 22.71 0.65 -19.78
N GLN A 709 22.53 1.98 -19.73
CA GLN A 709 23.60 2.94 -20.00
C GLN A 709 24.34 3.27 -18.71
N TYR A 710 25.66 3.39 -18.76
CA TYR A 710 26.53 3.64 -17.60
C TYR A 710 26.02 4.75 -16.67
N GLU A 711 25.83 5.98 -17.19
CA GLU A 711 25.41 7.12 -16.36
C GLU A 711 24.01 6.91 -15.76
N MET A 712 23.10 6.35 -16.55
CA MET A 712 21.73 6.10 -16.12
C MET A 712 21.69 5.04 -15.02
N CYS A 713 22.39 3.92 -15.20
CA CYS A 713 22.47 2.85 -14.21
C CYS A 713 23.17 3.35 -12.93
N LEU A 714 24.16 4.23 -13.06
CA LEU A 714 24.81 4.83 -11.90
C LEU A 714 23.88 5.75 -11.12
N ARG A 715 23.14 6.65 -11.79
CA ARG A 715 22.12 7.50 -11.16
C ARG A 715 20.98 6.68 -10.55
N TRP A 716 20.58 5.61 -11.22
CA TRP A 716 19.55 4.72 -10.70
C TRP A 716 20.06 3.90 -9.51
N SER A 717 21.33 3.47 -9.50
CA SER A 717 21.94 2.80 -8.34
C SER A 717 22.01 3.73 -7.13
N GLN A 718 22.32 5.00 -7.35
CA GLN A 718 22.28 6.03 -6.31
C GLN A 718 20.87 6.20 -5.72
N LEU A 719 19.86 6.38 -6.58
CA LEU A 719 18.46 6.53 -6.15
C LEU A 719 17.94 5.24 -5.49
N GLY A 720 18.21 4.10 -6.12
CA GLY A 720 17.71 2.78 -5.72
C GLY A 720 18.24 2.30 -4.37
N ALA A 721 19.41 2.80 -3.94
CA ALA A 721 19.88 2.62 -2.57
C ALA A 721 18.90 3.17 -1.51
N PHE A 722 17.99 4.08 -1.89
CA PHE A 722 16.99 4.69 -0.99
C PHE A 722 15.56 4.25 -1.28
N TYR A 723 15.33 3.30 -2.18
CA TYR A 723 14.02 2.65 -2.25
C TYR A 723 13.80 1.78 -1.02
N PRO A 724 12.56 1.67 -0.49
CA PRO A 724 12.28 0.74 0.59
C PRO A 724 12.70 -0.70 0.28
N PHE A 725 12.43 -1.18 -0.95
CA PHE A 725 12.98 -2.42 -1.51
C PHE A 725 14.04 -2.09 -2.58
N ALA A 726 15.28 -2.56 -2.39
CA ALA A 726 16.42 -2.22 -3.26
C ALA A 726 16.95 -3.45 -3.99
N ARG A 727 16.45 -3.70 -5.21
CA ARG A 727 16.88 -4.81 -6.09
C ARG A 727 17.37 -4.30 -7.44
N ASN A 728 18.57 -4.74 -7.84
CA ASN A 728 18.99 -4.66 -9.25
C ASN A 728 18.57 -5.97 -9.93
N HIS A 729 17.79 -5.85 -11.00
CA HIS A 729 17.26 -6.96 -11.77
C HIS A 729 17.28 -6.63 -13.26
N ASN A 730 17.50 -7.64 -14.09
CA ASN A 730 17.80 -7.50 -15.52
C ASN A 730 17.17 -8.66 -16.29
N ALA A 731 16.77 -8.42 -17.54
CA ALA A 731 16.18 -9.42 -18.40
C ALA A 731 17.21 -10.26 -19.17
N LYS A 732 16.75 -11.41 -19.68
CA LYS A 732 17.55 -12.31 -20.51
C LYS A 732 17.95 -11.64 -21.82
N GLY A 733 19.18 -11.92 -22.29
CA GLY A 733 19.70 -11.41 -23.56
C GLY A 733 20.31 -10.01 -23.50
N TRP A 734 20.24 -9.32 -22.36
CA TRP A 734 20.93 -8.03 -22.15
C TRP A 734 22.24 -8.22 -21.37
N PRO A 735 23.24 -7.33 -21.58
CA PRO A 735 24.50 -7.34 -20.82
C PRO A 735 24.26 -7.33 -19.31
N HIS A 736 25.21 -7.88 -18.54
CA HIS A 736 25.18 -7.77 -17.09
C HIS A 736 25.13 -6.29 -16.65
N GLN A 737 24.51 -6.04 -15.51
CA GLN A 737 24.36 -4.69 -14.97
C GLN A 737 24.42 -4.64 -13.44
N ASP A 738 24.82 -5.74 -12.80
CA ASP A 738 25.21 -5.74 -11.39
C ASP A 738 26.38 -4.75 -11.18
N PRO A 739 26.49 -4.09 -10.02
CA PRO A 739 27.45 -3.00 -9.83
C PRO A 739 28.88 -3.34 -10.27
N ALA A 740 29.40 -4.49 -9.86
CA ALA A 740 30.77 -4.92 -10.18
C ALA A 740 31.00 -5.38 -11.63
N HIS A 741 29.97 -5.34 -12.49
CA HIS A 741 30.16 -5.46 -13.94
C HIS A 741 30.82 -4.21 -14.54
N TRP A 742 30.67 -3.06 -13.89
CA TRP A 742 31.20 -1.77 -14.35
C TRP A 742 32.63 -1.52 -13.84
N ASP A 743 33.14 -0.31 -14.05
CA ASP A 743 34.48 0.07 -13.59
C ASP A 743 34.52 0.43 -12.09
N GLU A 744 35.73 0.61 -11.55
CA GLU A 744 35.90 0.92 -10.13
C GLU A 744 35.29 2.28 -9.72
N ALA A 745 35.15 3.22 -10.66
CA ALA A 745 34.50 4.50 -10.37
C ALA A 745 32.99 4.29 -10.13
N PHE A 746 32.34 3.46 -10.95
CA PHE A 746 30.96 3.03 -10.71
C PHE A 746 30.85 2.33 -9.36
N ASN A 747 31.71 1.33 -9.11
CA ASN A 747 31.70 0.52 -7.90
C ASN A 747 31.81 1.38 -6.65
N SER A 748 32.77 2.31 -6.61
CA SER A 748 32.97 3.21 -5.47
C SER A 748 31.74 4.07 -5.18
N ILE A 749 31.08 4.59 -6.22
CA ILE A 749 29.91 5.45 -6.08
C ILE A 749 28.68 4.64 -5.63
N ALA A 750 28.43 3.49 -6.24
CA ALA A 750 27.34 2.59 -5.86
C ALA A 750 27.52 2.08 -4.42
N ARG A 751 28.73 1.62 -4.07
CA ARG A 751 29.13 1.20 -2.72
C ARG A 751 28.93 2.31 -1.70
N ARG A 752 29.28 3.56 -2.02
CA ARG A 752 29.05 4.70 -1.13
C ARG A 752 27.56 4.92 -0.84
N ALA A 753 26.71 4.91 -1.86
CA ALA A 753 25.26 5.06 -1.68
C ALA A 753 24.68 3.90 -0.84
N LEU A 754 25.11 2.66 -1.11
CA LEU A 754 24.71 1.49 -0.33
C LEU A 754 25.24 1.54 1.10
N HIS A 755 26.46 2.01 1.37
CA HIS A 755 26.94 2.20 2.74
C HIS A 755 26.10 3.21 3.52
N ILE A 756 25.60 4.27 2.86
CA ILE A 756 24.67 5.21 3.50
C ILE A 756 23.35 4.50 3.82
N ARG A 757 22.80 3.73 2.88
CA ARG A 757 21.62 2.87 3.13
C ARG A 757 21.83 1.99 4.36
N TYR A 758 22.91 1.21 4.38
CA TYR A 758 23.25 0.28 5.45
C TYR A 758 23.48 1.01 6.78
N LYS A 759 24.00 2.24 6.74
CA LYS A 759 24.13 3.10 7.92
C LYS A 759 22.78 3.47 8.54
N ILE A 760 21.77 3.77 7.71
CA ILE A 760 20.43 4.17 8.16
C ILE A 760 19.45 3.01 8.29
N LEU A 761 19.87 1.75 8.15
CA LEU A 761 18.97 0.61 8.30
C LEU A 761 18.26 0.54 9.66
N PRO A 762 18.84 0.91 10.81
CA PRO A 762 18.08 1.00 12.07
C PRO A 762 16.92 2.01 12.00
N TYR A 763 17.13 3.14 11.33
CA TYR A 763 16.07 4.12 11.08
C TYR A 763 14.99 3.53 10.15
N LEU A 764 15.38 2.96 9.00
CA LEU A 764 14.44 2.32 8.08
C LEU A 764 13.64 1.21 8.75
N TYR A 765 14.29 0.34 9.53
CA TYR A 765 13.66 -0.75 10.25
C TYR A 765 12.66 -0.24 11.31
N THR A 766 12.97 0.89 11.96
CA THR A 766 12.03 1.57 12.86
C THR A 766 10.83 2.14 12.09
N LEU A 767 11.04 2.71 10.89
CA LEU A 767 9.92 3.14 10.03
C LEU A 767 9.04 1.95 9.59
N PHE A 768 9.63 0.79 9.32
CA PHE A 768 8.88 -0.43 9.04
C PHE A 768 8.12 -0.93 10.27
N HIS A 769 8.70 -0.82 11.46
CA HIS A 769 7.97 -1.07 12.71
C HIS A 769 6.76 -0.12 12.84
N LEU A 770 6.93 1.17 12.55
CA LEU A 770 5.81 2.13 12.55
C LEU A 770 4.77 1.82 11.48
N ALA A 771 5.18 1.40 10.28
CA ALA A 771 4.26 0.93 9.25
C ALA A 771 3.45 -0.27 9.77
N HIS A 772 4.14 -1.24 10.37
CA HIS A 772 3.55 -2.44 10.96
C HIS A 772 2.74 -2.19 12.25
N THR A 773 2.91 -1.09 12.97
CA THR A 773 2.23 -0.85 14.26
C THR A 773 1.31 0.35 14.27
N THR A 774 1.39 1.24 13.28
CA THR A 774 0.55 2.45 13.20
C THR A 774 0.05 2.71 11.79
N SER A 775 0.26 1.79 10.84
CA SER A 775 -0.13 1.94 9.43
C SER A 775 0.55 3.13 8.73
N SER A 776 1.70 3.56 9.28
CA SER A 776 2.47 4.66 8.73
C SER A 776 3.16 4.28 7.42
N MET A 777 3.59 5.28 6.66
CA MET A 777 4.31 5.12 5.40
C MET A 777 5.82 5.18 5.62
N VAL A 778 6.59 4.39 4.86
CA VAL A 778 8.06 4.42 4.85
C VAL A 778 8.55 5.45 3.85
N ALA A 779 8.28 5.29 2.55
CA ALA A 779 8.48 6.36 1.58
C ALA A 779 7.27 7.31 1.61
N ARG A 780 7.50 8.61 1.75
CA ARG A 780 6.44 9.63 1.90
C ARG A 780 6.56 10.73 0.86
N PRO A 781 5.44 11.15 0.25
CA PRO A 781 5.43 12.33 -0.59
C PRO A 781 5.50 13.59 0.29
N LEU A 782 6.13 14.65 -0.21
CA LEU A 782 6.26 15.89 0.56
C LEU A 782 4.90 16.48 0.96
N VAL A 783 3.89 16.38 0.09
CA VAL A 783 2.53 16.88 0.36
C VAL A 783 1.85 16.17 1.54
N PHE A 784 2.27 14.95 1.92
CA PHE A 784 1.66 14.28 3.08
C PHE A 784 2.28 14.73 4.40
N GLU A 785 3.51 15.27 4.38
CA GLU A 785 4.19 15.85 5.55
C GLU A 785 3.96 17.36 5.67
N PHE A 786 3.66 18.02 4.55
CA PHE A 786 3.48 19.48 4.46
C PHE A 786 2.22 19.87 3.66
N PRO A 787 1.03 19.36 4.02
CA PRO A 787 -0.19 19.52 3.22
C PRO A 787 -0.67 20.98 3.08
N GLU A 788 -0.32 21.85 4.02
CA GLU A 788 -0.63 23.28 3.96
C GLU A 788 0.25 24.05 2.96
N ASP A 789 1.42 23.51 2.61
CA ASP A 789 2.31 24.10 1.63
C ASP A 789 1.88 23.69 0.22
N LYS A 790 1.13 24.58 -0.44
CA LYS A 790 0.57 24.33 -1.78
C LYS A 790 1.61 23.98 -2.84
N GLN A 791 2.87 24.39 -2.67
CA GLN A 791 3.95 24.07 -3.62
C GLN A 791 4.33 22.58 -3.59
N THR A 792 4.02 21.88 -2.50
CA THR A 792 4.33 20.44 -2.37
C THR A 792 3.35 19.54 -3.12
N ARG A 793 2.15 20.04 -3.47
CA ARG A 793 1.06 19.27 -4.12
C ARG A 793 1.50 18.59 -5.42
N ASP A 794 2.44 19.19 -6.15
CA ASP A 794 2.91 18.68 -7.45
C ASP A 794 4.35 18.13 -7.39
N VAL A 795 4.94 17.97 -6.20
CA VAL A 795 6.31 17.44 -6.03
C VAL A 795 6.31 15.93 -6.06
N ASP A 796 6.82 15.37 -7.16
CA ASP A 796 6.89 13.92 -7.42
C ASP A 796 8.27 13.45 -7.91
N ARG A 797 9.27 14.33 -7.81
CA ARG A 797 10.68 14.07 -8.16
C ARG A 797 11.60 14.02 -6.94
N GLN A 798 11.01 14.09 -5.75
CA GLN A 798 11.63 13.96 -4.44
C GLN A 798 10.72 13.10 -3.57
N PHE A 799 11.29 12.43 -2.58
CA PHE A 799 10.52 11.75 -1.55
C PHE A 799 11.28 11.76 -0.24
N LEU A 800 10.56 11.53 0.85
CA LEU A 800 11.12 11.35 2.18
C LEU A 800 11.15 9.87 2.54
N LEU A 801 12.21 9.44 3.21
CA LEU A 801 12.15 8.26 4.07
C LEU A 801 11.70 8.72 5.45
N GLY A 802 10.53 8.24 5.86
CA GLY A 802 9.83 8.71 7.04
C GLY A 802 9.57 10.22 6.97
N PRO A 803 9.59 10.92 8.10
CA PRO A 803 9.41 12.37 8.12
C PRO A 803 10.70 13.19 7.96
N ALA A 804 11.89 12.55 7.93
CA ALA A 804 13.14 13.22 8.29
C ALA A 804 14.25 13.20 7.22
N PHE A 805 14.24 12.24 6.30
CA PHE A 805 15.36 12.02 5.37
C PHE A 805 14.93 12.24 3.92
N LEU A 806 15.33 13.37 3.32
CA LEU A 806 14.91 13.81 1.99
C LEU A 806 15.90 13.36 0.91
N VAL A 807 15.37 12.73 -0.14
CA VAL A 807 16.13 12.28 -1.31
C VAL A 807 15.77 13.17 -2.51
N THR A 808 16.78 13.82 -3.10
CA THR A 808 16.62 14.69 -4.28
C THR A 808 17.50 14.20 -5.43
N PRO A 809 17.08 13.16 -6.18
CA PRO A 809 17.90 12.50 -7.20
C PRO A 809 18.04 13.32 -8.49
N VAL A 810 19.13 13.09 -9.23
CA VAL A 810 19.25 13.52 -10.63
C VAL A 810 18.49 12.54 -11.52
N LEU A 811 17.53 13.06 -12.28
CA LEU A 811 16.58 12.27 -13.09
C LEU A 811 16.74 12.48 -14.60
N GLU A 812 17.79 13.20 -15.01
CA GLU A 812 18.05 13.59 -16.40
C GLU A 812 19.52 13.36 -16.76
N LYS A 813 19.76 12.98 -18.01
CA LYS A 813 21.10 12.71 -18.54
C LYS A 813 21.97 13.97 -18.56
N GLY A 814 23.24 13.81 -18.21
CA GLY A 814 24.28 14.83 -18.29
C GLY A 814 24.18 15.94 -17.25
N LYS A 815 23.32 15.80 -16.24
CA LYS A 815 23.14 16.81 -15.19
C LYS A 815 24.09 16.55 -14.01
N SER A 816 24.70 17.63 -13.52
CA SER A 816 25.57 17.66 -12.34
C SER A 816 25.02 18.53 -11.20
N SER A 817 23.78 18.99 -11.34
CA SER A 817 22.99 19.70 -10.34
C SER A 817 21.52 19.35 -10.54
N VAL A 818 20.71 19.56 -9.51
CA VAL A 818 19.27 19.30 -9.55
C VAL A 818 18.52 20.35 -8.75
N GLU A 819 17.35 20.75 -9.24
CA GLU A 819 16.44 21.61 -8.48
C GLU A 819 15.51 20.75 -7.62
N GLY A 820 15.51 21.00 -6.30
CA GLY A 820 14.58 20.39 -5.36
C GLY A 820 13.74 21.45 -4.64
N TYR A 821 12.52 21.11 -4.26
CA TYR A 821 11.72 21.91 -3.33
C TYR A 821 12.08 21.52 -1.89
N PHE A 822 12.33 22.53 -1.06
CA PHE A 822 12.64 22.35 0.36
C PHE A 822 11.59 23.10 1.17
N PRO A 823 10.60 22.41 1.78
CA PRO A 823 9.55 23.02 2.59
C PRO A 823 10.09 23.90 3.72
N LYS A 824 9.30 24.83 4.24
CA LYS A 824 9.72 25.85 5.23
C LYS A 824 10.07 25.24 6.60
N GLN A 825 11.25 24.64 6.68
CA GLN A 825 11.88 23.97 7.83
C GLN A 825 13.40 24.20 7.76
N ARG A 826 14.14 23.82 8.80
CA ARG A 826 15.61 23.71 8.71
C ARG A 826 15.95 22.44 7.94
N TRP A 827 16.88 22.54 7.00
CA TRP A 827 17.35 21.43 6.19
C TRP A 827 18.87 21.45 6.15
N PHE A 828 19.48 20.30 6.39
CA PHE A 828 20.93 20.14 6.44
C PHE A 828 21.38 19.16 5.37
N ASN A 829 22.44 19.51 4.63
CA ASN A 829 23.12 18.58 3.75
C ASN A 829 23.67 17.41 4.58
N TYR A 830 23.34 16.18 4.20
CA TYR A 830 23.74 14.97 4.91
C TYR A 830 25.27 14.78 5.01
N TYR A 831 26.03 15.25 4.01
CA TYR A 831 27.46 14.94 3.89
C TYR A 831 28.35 15.87 4.72
N ASP A 832 28.04 17.16 4.74
CA ASP A 832 28.88 18.21 5.34
C ASP A 832 28.19 19.02 6.44
N GLY A 833 26.89 18.77 6.67
CA GLY A 833 26.07 19.45 7.67
C GLY A 833 25.66 20.88 7.33
N THR A 834 25.94 21.35 6.12
CA THR A 834 25.59 22.71 5.69
C THR A 834 24.07 22.91 5.74
N GLU A 835 23.64 23.94 6.47
CA GLU A 835 22.24 24.35 6.54
C GLU A 835 21.87 25.26 5.37
N PHE A 836 20.68 25.08 4.79
CA PHE A 836 20.16 26.07 3.84
C PHE A 836 19.78 27.38 4.52
N ALA A 837 20.31 28.48 3.98
CA ALA A 837 20.03 29.82 4.49
C ALA A 837 18.54 30.21 4.40
N VAL A 838 17.81 29.68 3.42
CA VAL A 838 16.38 29.95 3.20
C VAL A 838 15.69 28.67 2.71
N SER A 839 14.46 28.41 3.18
CA SER A 839 13.60 27.30 2.74
C SER A 839 12.16 27.79 2.50
N GLY A 840 11.28 26.89 2.02
CA GLY A 840 9.96 27.22 1.46
C GLY A 840 10.00 27.58 -0.02
N GLN A 841 11.02 27.11 -0.74
CA GLN A 841 11.25 27.41 -2.15
C GLN A 841 12.01 26.29 -2.86
N ARG A 842 12.10 26.40 -4.19
CA ARG A 842 12.97 25.57 -5.02
C ARG A 842 14.41 26.05 -4.88
N ILE A 843 15.34 25.11 -4.69
CA ILE A 843 16.77 25.37 -4.54
C ILE A 843 17.50 24.41 -5.47
N THR A 844 18.43 24.95 -6.27
CA THR A 844 19.36 24.14 -7.05
C THR A 844 20.50 23.69 -6.17
N VAL A 845 20.74 22.39 -6.11
CA VAL A 845 21.81 21.78 -5.32
C VAL A 845 22.81 21.08 -6.24
N ASP A 846 24.08 21.10 -5.86
CA ASP A 846 25.12 20.36 -6.55
C ASP A 846 24.88 18.85 -6.44
N ALA A 847 24.98 18.17 -7.57
CA ALA A 847 24.73 16.76 -7.71
C ALA A 847 25.71 16.14 -8.72
N PRO A 848 27.04 16.25 -8.49
CA PRO A 848 28.02 15.62 -9.36
C PRO A 848 27.76 14.10 -9.46
N LEU A 849 28.31 13.43 -10.46
CA LEU A 849 28.06 12.01 -10.67
C LEU A 849 28.43 11.14 -9.46
N SER A 850 29.34 11.61 -8.61
CA SER A 850 29.81 10.92 -7.41
C SER A 850 28.88 10.99 -6.20
N ILE A 851 27.83 11.81 -6.22
CA ILE A 851 26.98 12.09 -5.05
C ILE A 851 25.51 12.21 -5.49
N ILE A 852 24.62 11.59 -4.71
CA ILE A 852 23.19 11.89 -4.71
C ILE A 852 22.89 12.90 -3.61
N PRO A 853 22.16 14.01 -3.89
CA PRO A 853 21.77 14.97 -2.87
C PRO A 853 20.81 14.37 -1.83
N LEU A 854 21.21 14.44 -0.57
CA LEU A 854 20.48 13.92 0.60
C LEU A 854 20.45 15.00 1.68
N HIS A 855 19.29 15.20 2.31
CA HIS A 855 19.11 16.23 3.33
C HIS A 855 18.36 15.71 4.55
N LEU A 856 18.75 16.21 5.71
CA LEU A 856 18.11 15.93 6.99
C LEU A 856 17.19 17.09 7.36
N ARG A 857 15.96 16.78 7.73
CA ARG A 857 15.02 17.76 8.30
C ARG A 857 15.39 18.02 9.76
N GLY A 858 15.49 19.29 10.15
CA GLY A 858 15.61 19.66 11.56
C GLY A 858 14.40 19.22 12.39
N GLY A 859 14.64 18.81 13.63
CA GLY A 859 13.62 18.31 14.56
C GLY A 859 13.66 16.79 14.76
N TYR A 860 14.63 16.08 14.17
CA TYR A 860 14.64 14.62 14.14
C TYR A 860 15.97 14.01 14.61
N ILE A 861 15.86 12.85 15.27
CA ILE A 861 16.97 12.00 15.68
C ILE A 861 16.84 10.66 14.95
N LEU A 862 17.86 10.26 14.20
CA LEU A 862 17.88 9.03 13.42
C LEU A 862 18.87 8.05 14.04
N PRO A 863 18.44 6.82 14.42
CA PRO A 863 19.38 5.77 14.80
C PRO A 863 20.12 5.24 13.57
N THR A 864 21.40 4.96 13.74
CA THR A 864 22.31 4.48 12.70
C THR A 864 23.16 3.34 13.21
N GLN A 865 23.80 2.61 12.31
CA GLN A 865 24.74 1.55 12.65
C GLN A 865 25.89 1.53 11.64
N LYS A 866 27.11 1.22 12.07
CA LYS A 866 28.23 1.16 11.13
C LYS A 866 27.97 0.07 10.06
N PRO A 867 28.05 0.38 8.76
CA PRO A 867 27.70 -0.55 7.70
C PRO A 867 28.68 -1.72 7.58
N ALA A 868 28.24 -2.79 6.92
CA ALA A 868 29.05 -3.94 6.52
C ALA A 868 28.46 -4.54 5.22
N ASN A 869 29.13 -5.55 4.64
CA ASN A 869 28.71 -6.12 3.35
C ASN A 869 27.38 -6.90 3.41
N THR A 870 26.95 -7.35 4.58
CA THR A 870 25.62 -7.95 4.80
C THR A 870 25.02 -7.43 6.10
N THR A 871 23.70 -7.51 6.23
CA THR A 871 23.03 -7.14 7.49
C THR A 871 23.37 -8.08 8.64
N VAL A 872 23.69 -9.34 8.37
CA VAL A 872 24.19 -10.28 9.39
C VAL A 872 25.39 -9.70 10.12
N TYR A 873 26.33 -9.11 9.38
CA TYR A 873 27.51 -8.47 9.96
C TYR A 873 27.27 -7.04 10.43
N SER A 874 26.45 -6.25 9.71
CA SER A 874 26.21 -4.85 10.09
C SER A 874 25.49 -4.75 11.44
N ARG A 875 24.56 -5.69 11.72
CA ARG A 875 23.81 -5.76 12.98
C ARG A 875 24.68 -6.00 14.22
N GLN A 876 25.91 -6.46 14.04
CA GLN A 876 26.90 -6.69 15.11
C GLN A 876 27.83 -5.48 15.32
N ARG A 877 27.75 -4.46 14.46
CA ARG A 877 28.61 -3.28 14.55
C ARG A 877 28.05 -2.24 15.54
N PRO A 878 28.91 -1.35 16.06
CA PRO A 878 28.46 -0.24 16.90
C PRO A 878 27.37 0.61 16.23
N MET A 879 26.44 1.08 17.04
CA MET A 879 25.38 2.00 16.68
C MET A 879 25.85 3.45 16.78
N GLY A 880 25.05 4.35 16.22
CA GLY A 880 25.23 5.79 16.37
C GLY A 880 23.92 6.54 16.21
N LEU A 881 23.94 7.84 16.48
CA LEU A 881 22.79 8.73 16.31
C LEU A 881 23.14 9.90 15.39
N ILE A 882 22.20 10.30 14.55
CA ILE A 882 22.22 11.59 13.87
C ILE A 882 21.17 12.48 14.52
N VAL A 883 21.56 13.65 15.03
CA VAL A 883 20.67 14.62 15.67
C VAL A 883 20.65 15.89 14.83
N ALA A 884 19.52 16.15 14.16
CA ALA A 884 19.31 17.38 13.39
C ALA A 884 18.36 18.31 14.14
N PHE A 885 18.87 19.45 14.60
CA PHE A 885 18.09 20.38 15.42
C PHE A 885 17.12 21.24 14.60
N ASP A 886 15.90 21.43 15.09
CA ASP A 886 14.94 22.38 14.52
C ASP A 886 15.24 23.84 14.94
N LYS A 887 14.34 24.76 14.61
CA LYS A 887 14.46 26.20 14.94
C LYS A 887 14.43 26.47 16.44
N ASP A 888 13.81 25.59 17.22
CA ASP A 888 13.69 25.67 18.67
C ASP A 888 14.84 24.88 19.34
N THR A 889 15.85 24.50 18.54
CA THR A 889 16.98 23.66 18.94
C THR A 889 16.55 22.37 19.61
N SER A 890 15.46 21.79 19.13
CA SER A 890 14.92 20.53 19.61
C SER A 890 14.98 19.46 18.52
N ALA A 891 14.96 18.20 18.94
CA ALA A 891 14.86 17.06 18.04
C ALA A 891 14.24 15.87 18.76
N ARG A 892 13.57 14.99 18.03
CA ARG A 892 12.98 13.75 18.56
C ARG A 892 13.20 12.57 17.64
N GLY A 893 13.29 11.38 18.21
CA GLY A 893 13.38 10.15 17.44
C GLY A 893 13.03 8.93 18.27
N GLU A 894 13.00 7.79 17.61
CA GLU A 894 12.75 6.50 18.24
C GLU A 894 13.62 5.43 17.58
N LEU A 895 13.85 4.35 18.32
CA LEU A 895 14.52 3.15 17.85
C LEU A 895 13.69 1.93 18.26
N PHE A 896 13.33 1.11 17.27
CA PHE A 896 12.87 -0.25 17.47
C PHE A 896 13.97 -1.24 17.08
N TRP A 897 14.28 -2.20 17.96
CA TRP A 897 15.30 -3.20 17.71
C TRP A 897 14.93 -4.55 18.32
N ASP A 898 14.91 -5.60 17.52
CA ASP A 898 14.72 -6.98 17.95
C ASP A 898 15.71 -7.89 17.23
N ASP A 899 15.48 -9.20 17.20
CA ASP A 899 16.36 -10.15 16.51
C ASP A 899 16.38 -9.99 14.98
N GLY A 900 15.46 -9.23 14.40
CA GLY A 900 15.40 -8.94 12.98
C GLY A 900 14.70 -10.02 12.14
N GLU A 901 14.27 -11.14 12.72
CA GLU A 901 13.79 -12.29 11.93
C GLU A 901 12.58 -12.98 12.57
N SER A 902 12.44 -12.98 13.89
CA SER A 902 11.32 -13.67 14.55
C SER A 902 9.99 -13.01 14.22
N ILE A 903 9.00 -13.83 13.88
CA ILE A 903 7.63 -13.36 13.64
C ILE A 903 6.95 -12.87 14.93
N ASP A 904 7.36 -13.39 16.09
CA ASP A 904 6.69 -13.20 17.38
C ASP A 904 7.49 -12.38 18.41
N SER A 905 8.58 -11.73 18.01
CA SER A 905 9.48 -10.97 18.89
C SER A 905 8.73 -9.97 19.78
N VAL A 906 7.78 -9.22 19.21
CA VAL A 906 6.97 -8.23 19.92
C VAL A 906 6.04 -8.90 20.94
N THR A 907 5.36 -9.99 20.58
CA THR A 907 4.44 -10.71 21.47
C THR A 907 5.18 -11.39 22.62
N ARG A 908 6.41 -11.90 22.39
CA ARG A 908 7.28 -12.42 23.44
C ARG A 908 7.93 -11.32 24.30
N GLY A 909 7.83 -10.07 23.88
CA GLY A 909 8.47 -8.94 24.55
C GLY A 909 9.99 -8.91 24.37
N GLU A 910 10.54 -9.62 23.39
CA GLU A 910 11.96 -9.75 23.10
C GLU A 910 12.43 -8.68 22.11
N TYR A 911 12.28 -7.42 22.52
CA TYR A 911 12.70 -6.25 21.75
C TYR A 911 13.18 -5.13 22.67
N LEU A 912 13.98 -4.23 22.10
CA LEU A 912 14.39 -2.94 22.64
C LEU A 912 13.54 -1.85 21.97
N LYS A 913 12.99 -0.97 22.80
CA LYS A 913 12.32 0.26 22.35
C LYS A 913 12.90 1.45 23.10
N VAL A 914 13.30 2.46 22.35
CA VAL A 914 13.91 3.68 22.89
C VAL A 914 13.23 4.91 22.30
N GLU A 915 13.01 5.90 23.15
CA GLU A 915 12.61 7.24 22.78
C GLU A 915 13.79 8.19 23.00
N MET A 916 14.03 9.06 22.03
CA MET A 916 15.13 10.01 22.05
C MET A 916 14.58 11.42 21.96
N SER A 917 15.06 12.31 22.82
CA SER A 917 14.69 13.71 22.77
C SER A 917 15.90 14.61 23.01
N ALA A 918 16.05 15.65 22.21
CA ALA A 918 17.03 16.69 22.42
C ALA A 918 16.31 18.02 22.58
N THR A 919 16.74 18.84 23.55
CA THR A 919 16.07 20.10 23.88
C THR A 919 17.06 21.23 24.09
N LYS A 920 16.63 22.44 23.69
CA LYS A 920 17.35 23.71 23.87
C LYS A 920 18.79 23.70 23.31
N GLY A 921 19.08 22.76 22.40
CA GLY A 921 20.40 22.54 21.82
C GLY A 921 21.48 22.28 22.86
N LYS A 922 21.13 21.74 24.04
CA LYS A 922 22.04 21.57 25.19
C LYS A 922 21.94 20.21 25.86
N TYR A 923 20.82 19.51 25.70
CA TYR A 923 20.53 18.25 26.37
C TYR A 923 20.00 17.25 25.35
N LEU A 924 20.50 16.01 25.42
CA LEU A 924 20.00 14.85 24.70
C LEU A 924 19.72 13.74 25.71
N GLU A 925 18.48 13.26 25.70
CA GLU A 925 18.02 12.12 26.48
C GLU A 925 17.81 10.92 25.54
N TYR A 926 18.48 9.81 25.85
CA TYR A 926 18.25 8.50 25.26
C TYR A 926 17.52 7.66 26.29
N LYS A 927 16.22 7.47 26.13
CA LYS A 927 15.35 6.87 27.14
C LYS A 927 14.88 5.49 26.71
N VAL A 928 15.36 4.47 27.41
CA VAL A 928 14.95 3.09 27.18
C VAL A 928 13.56 2.87 27.79
N ILE A 929 12.58 2.62 26.91
CA ILE A 929 11.19 2.34 27.30
C ILE A 929 11.00 0.85 27.60
N LYS A 930 11.68 0.00 26.83
CA LYS A 930 11.70 -1.45 27.04
C LYS A 930 13.04 -2.01 26.63
N SER A 931 13.60 -2.90 27.44
CA SER A 931 14.83 -3.64 27.14
C SER A 931 14.62 -5.13 27.38
N GLY A 932 13.98 -5.80 26.41
CA GLY A 932 13.67 -7.24 26.48
C GLY A 932 14.56 -8.14 25.63
N TYR A 933 15.40 -7.57 24.77
CA TYR A 933 16.23 -8.32 23.82
C TYR A 933 17.67 -8.45 24.33
N GLN A 934 18.02 -9.63 24.84
CA GLN A 934 19.33 -9.89 25.48
C GLN A 934 20.54 -9.62 24.58
N ALA A 935 20.49 -9.98 23.29
CA ALA A 935 21.65 -9.79 22.41
C ALA A 935 21.99 -8.31 22.17
N ALA A 936 21.05 -7.38 22.41
CA ALA A 936 21.31 -5.95 22.38
C ALA A 936 22.34 -5.50 23.42
N LEU A 937 22.56 -6.26 24.51
CA LEU A 937 23.57 -5.94 25.53
C LEU A 937 25.01 -5.87 24.99
N SER A 938 25.25 -6.50 23.84
CA SER A 938 26.56 -6.47 23.17
C SER A 938 26.76 -5.23 22.29
N LEU A 939 25.73 -4.43 22.08
CA LEU A 939 25.75 -3.26 21.20
C LEU A 939 25.93 -1.98 22.01
N VAL A 940 26.66 -1.04 21.41
CA VAL A 940 26.94 0.28 21.99
C VAL A 940 26.66 1.41 21.00
N ILE A 941 26.26 2.57 21.51
CA ILE A 941 26.30 3.84 20.79
C ILE A 941 27.73 4.35 20.88
N ASP A 942 28.40 4.37 19.75
CA ASP A 942 29.80 4.80 19.67
C ASP A 942 29.95 6.21 19.10
N THR A 943 29.02 6.61 18.22
CA THR A 943 29.08 7.90 17.51
C THR A 943 27.77 8.67 17.59
N ILE A 944 27.82 9.98 17.85
CA ILE A 944 26.67 10.89 17.73
C ILE A 944 27.08 12.07 16.84
N GLU A 945 26.34 12.31 15.76
CA GLU A 945 26.52 13.43 14.84
C GLU A 945 25.48 14.51 15.13
N LEU A 946 25.92 15.73 15.40
CA LEU A 946 25.07 16.87 15.73
C LEU A 946 25.08 17.89 14.60
N TYR A 947 23.89 18.19 14.05
CA TYR A 947 23.68 19.10 12.92
C TYR A 947 22.94 20.36 13.39
N GLY A 948 23.46 21.54 13.01
CA GLY A 948 22.77 22.81 13.24
C GLY A 948 22.86 23.35 14.66
N LEU A 949 23.90 22.98 15.42
CA LEU A 949 24.26 23.65 16.68
C LEU A 949 24.92 25.00 16.40
N PHE A 950 24.68 25.97 17.29
CA PHE A 950 25.16 27.36 17.14
C PHE A 950 26.66 27.54 17.42
N GLY A 951 27.32 26.56 18.03
CA GLY A 951 28.74 26.64 18.36
C GLY A 951 29.35 25.25 18.58
N PHE A 952 30.67 25.21 18.67
CA PHE A 952 31.40 24.00 19.05
C PHE A 952 31.32 23.81 20.57
N PRO A 953 30.89 22.63 21.08
CA PRO A 953 30.80 22.39 22.50
C PRO A 953 32.19 22.22 23.09
N GLU A 954 32.51 22.95 24.16
CA GLU A 954 33.82 22.84 24.81
C GLU A 954 33.86 21.72 25.85
N ARG A 955 32.72 21.54 26.53
CA ARG A 955 32.52 20.50 27.52
C ARG A 955 31.29 19.70 27.14
N VAL A 956 31.48 18.40 26.99
CA VAL A 956 30.41 17.42 26.79
C VAL A 956 30.41 16.50 28.00
N ILE A 957 29.24 16.35 28.62
CA ILE A 957 29.00 15.52 29.79
C ILE A 957 28.06 14.40 29.37
N VAL A 958 28.45 13.16 29.65
CA VAL A 958 27.65 11.96 29.41
C VAL A 958 27.50 11.23 30.74
N ASP A 959 26.25 11.02 31.17
CA ASP A 959 25.90 10.38 32.45
C ASP A 959 26.66 10.96 33.66
N SER A 960 26.69 12.29 33.73
CA SER A 960 27.39 13.09 34.75
C SER A 960 28.93 13.05 34.68
N VAL A 961 29.52 12.43 33.65
CA VAL A 961 30.97 12.36 33.43
C VAL A 961 31.36 13.18 32.21
N GLN A 962 32.32 14.08 32.35
CA GLN A 962 32.88 14.80 31.21
C GLN A 962 33.72 13.85 30.35
N ILE A 963 33.41 13.77 29.06
CA ILE A 963 34.19 12.98 28.10
C ILE A 963 35.46 13.73 27.67
N PRO A 964 36.51 13.02 27.20
CA PRO A 964 37.73 13.64 26.71
C PRO A 964 37.46 14.63 25.56
N THR A 965 38.20 15.73 25.50
CA THR A 965 38.09 16.69 24.38
C THR A 965 38.43 16.05 23.03
N SER A 966 39.27 14.99 23.01
CA SER A 966 39.58 14.20 21.80
C SER A 966 38.39 13.40 21.24
N SER A 967 37.36 13.20 22.06
CA SER A 967 36.10 12.54 21.69
C SER A 967 35.09 13.50 21.09
N VAL A 968 35.40 14.81 21.03
CA VAL A 968 34.56 15.84 20.41
C VAL A 968 35.32 16.38 19.20
N ARG A 969 34.78 16.13 18.00
CA ARG A 969 35.43 16.46 16.73
C ARG A 969 34.51 17.32 15.88
N SER A 970 35.09 18.12 15.00
CA SER A 970 34.35 18.81 13.95
C SER A 970 34.74 18.22 12.61
N LYS A 971 33.73 17.85 11.84
CA LYS A 971 33.87 17.43 10.45
C LYS A 971 32.94 18.33 9.63
N ASP A 972 33.54 19.26 8.90
CA ASP A 972 32.82 20.32 8.19
C ASP A 972 31.90 21.13 9.15
N LYS A 973 30.57 21.07 8.98
CA LYS A 973 29.58 21.72 9.88
C LYS A 973 28.93 20.75 10.86
N ILE A 974 29.41 19.51 10.90
CA ILE A 974 28.93 18.45 11.79
C ILE A 974 29.85 18.40 13.01
N ILE A 975 29.25 18.33 14.19
CA ILE A 975 29.97 18.00 15.43
C ILE A 975 29.80 16.50 15.67
N GLU A 976 30.91 15.79 15.78
CA GLU A 976 30.93 14.35 16.02
C GLU A 976 31.39 14.09 17.46
N LEU A 977 30.55 13.42 18.23
CA LEU A 977 30.92 12.79 19.48
C LEU A 977 31.28 11.33 19.18
N VAL A 978 32.46 10.88 19.58
CA VAL A 978 33.00 9.56 19.22
C VAL A 978 33.65 8.86 20.39
N ASP A 979 33.91 7.56 20.26
CA ASP A 979 34.50 6.74 21.32
C ASP A 979 33.63 6.74 22.60
N LEU A 980 32.30 6.83 22.42
CA LEU A 980 31.34 7.01 23.54
C LEU A 980 31.06 5.72 24.30
N ASN A 981 31.01 4.58 23.59
CA ASN A 981 30.79 3.24 24.15
C ASN A 981 29.59 3.13 25.12
N LEU A 982 28.45 3.76 24.78
CA LEU A 982 27.24 3.76 25.63
C LEU A 982 26.38 2.53 25.36
N ASN A 983 25.98 1.79 26.39
CA ASN A 983 25.17 0.58 26.23
C ASN A 983 23.77 0.90 25.69
N ILE A 984 23.38 0.38 24.52
CA ILE A 984 22.08 0.73 23.91
C ILE A 984 20.86 0.29 24.75
N THR A 985 21.08 -0.57 25.73
CA THR A 985 20.02 -1.11 26.61
C THR A 985 19.81 -0.28 27.88
N GLU A 986 20.63 0.75 28.10
CA GLU A 986 20.56 1.65 29.25
C GLU A 986 20.10 3.05 28.82
N SER A 987 19.50 3.79 29.75
CA SER A 987 19.13 5.18 29.48
C SER A 987 20.33 6.07 29.70
N HIS A 988 20.56 7.01 28.79
CA HIS A 988 21.69 7.92 28.83
C HIS A 988 21.24 9.37 28.77
N SER A 989 22.00 10.22 29.46
CA SER A 989 21.84 11.66 29.44
C SER A 989 23.12 12.31 28.95
N LEU A 990 23.01 13.14 27.93
CA LEU A 990 24.11 13.91 27.39
C LEU A 990 23.79 15.39 27.52
N SER A 991 24.76 16.18 27.94
CA SER A 991 24.68 17.63 27.90
C SER A 991 25.97 18.23 27.40
N TRP A 992 25.88 19.45 26.88
CA TRP A 992 27.06 20.16 26.43
C TRP A 992 26.96 21.66 26.68
N GLU A 993 28.11 22.27 26.88
CA GLU A 993 28.26 23.67 27.24
C GLU A 993 28.98 24.45 26.15
N PHE A 994 28.47 25.65 25.90
CA PHE A 994 29.01 26.65 24.98
C PHE A 994 29.40 27.88 25.80
N PHE A 995 30.37 28.65 25.34
CA PHE A 995 30.68 29.97 25.90
C PHE A 995 29.56 30.99 25.67
#